data_AF-A0A8G1EF63-F1
#
_entry.id   AF-A0A8G1EF63-F1
#
_cell.length_a   1.000
_cell.length_b   1.000
_cell.length_c   1.000
_cell.angle_alpha   90.00
_cell.angle_beta   90.00
_cell.angle_gamma   90.00
#
_symmetry.space_group_name_H-M   'P 1'
#
loop_
_entity.id
_entity.type
_entity.pdbx_description
1 polymer ?
#
loop_
_entity_poly.entity_id
_entity_poly.type
_entity_poly.pdbx_seq_one_letter_code
_entity_poly.pdbx_strand_id
1 'polypeptide(L)'
;MDMTADHPAALAKLQAYFDQVLGEAAGAPRRATIAVPLTWPEIRNAEYEVIKRFCNAAERIGSRIIVTDNNGYPVWSSDDAPVDKTRQLGPDDVDFMISLHFESPRLIDVPSYYAIWQPVDFYFDFGYEPSVAKLLTHSDGLSCSADPSDAHFQALMASCGRNRPGHLPYLFHSPSGPYFEPKITEESRLFYIGINWERLGQSKKGRFHELLRLLDDEKLIDIYGPRTFLGAKPWEGYDCYRGELPFDGKSVVRALHNSGICLAMSSKAHQDSGVMSNRLFEGLAAGTAIIANPHPFIDKYFSDLVYQVDDTVGDEEIFFQITDIITEIRADPEAANERARKGQERLRDLFSLEKCLQALITQHPARTAARRGPDAAPITVIFPYAGQRLSAVREVLEDLKAQAGVAIELVLVWDPVFAEGAGKALIEAAQAHFPRVTVITDVFHQDALQPTLGAALHAARGHVTTEAFAVVSTGERFFRDHFRSLAQALTVPGGRARVLAAASGQLDEDYEGAKRDLFVRRTVAGLNMPSDPRDVLVNSDLWRTPGRYLFSAGLLTSAGAEVLPLLDDGATGYLLLQTLIGGRVAQTGEAGYVRIIPDAVTRMPSAQRIARQQQFLRDTLRFDPLPGLPPVPPVTGTGLNGDLAVAPFVPRIFLDEMMDVRTGSAALQYLDTGFSHPEAGGIWIDGGVGTLRFRIANAGKIEDMQIALMLAGRPALADNRPQHVTVAVNGMTLGYFQLSAQPVAITVRLPVGLAKAEVLQVRIIADHAEPVRNAEGAIVDPRRLGILLTGVGIFRSAKVPLPELAPDLDYDLRRTGNGRPLLVEGCFPEEELTWLSDGPALLRFRIRERMPKMRLELDLIAVSSETQHEPIELTCKINDMPVARFKVGERMSTHVIPLPAEAMGDMGNCELTLEPSHAVRMYGGNRILSVGLRRLRLSNLDPIEPDVEYLTTSTGNGKSFLREGFSKIEPVATWIDGDKARIEGRLEPGEFSGEAMHLEIRAGSRAAADGEPHRCRVMLNGEELGTITLDPVKVITARLPLPPTFVTDKEADLRIGLELEAPALPVMDPVTKKVLDPRRLGMNLLAFRLATGEIQPEPEADLAADADQTEEDGDEPAKATKGRTEDAGSAKATKGRRTARAGRVSGHTNSGPVSSGPVSASDKES
;
A
#
# COMPACT_ATOMS: atom_id res chain seq x y z
N MET A 1 -6.53 7.63 42.35
CA MET A 1 -5.36 8.10 43.12
C MET A 1 -5.11 9.51 42.65
N ASP A 2 -4.99 10.48 43.56
CA ASP A 2 -4.58 11.83 43.16
C ASP A 2 -3.15 11.78 42.63
N MET A 3 -2.97 12.18 41.37
CA MET A 3 -1.65 12.27 40.72
C MET A 3 -1.28 13.71 40.41
N THR A 4 -1.56 14.62 41.35
CA THR A 4 -0.86 15.91 41.43
C THR A 4 0.60 15.65 41.82
N ALA A 5 1.38 15.17 40.86
CA ALA A 5 2.81 14.99 41.03
C ALA A 5 3.45 16.34 41.34
N ASP A 6 4.15 16.43 42.47
CA ASP A 6 4.79 17.66 42.91
C ASP A 6 5.87 18.08 41.90
N HIS A 7 5.54 19.07 41.06
CA HIS A 7 6.32 19.53 39.91
C HIS A 7 7.81 19.81 40.26
N PRO A 8 8.14 20.51 41.38
CA PRO A 8 9.52 20.67 41.83
C PRO A 8 10.25 19.34 42.08
N ALA A 9 9.58 18.33 42.63
CA ALA A 9 10.17 17.01 42.88
C ALA A 9 10.43 16.24 41.57
N ALA A 10 9.58 16.40 40.56
CA ALA A 10 9.80 15.82 39.23
C ALA A 10 11.03 16.44 38.54
N LEU A 11 11.16 17.77 38.56
CA LEU A 11 12.34 18.46 38.04
C LEU A 11 13.61 18.10 38.81
N ALA A 12 13.58 18.08 40.15
CA ALA A 12 14.72 17.71 40.98
C ALA A 12 15.22 16.28 40.72
N LYS A 13 14.30 15.34 40.45
CA LYS A 13 14.65 13.96 40.07
C LYS A 13 15.38 13.90 38.72
N LEU A 14 14.93 14.68 37.74
CA LEU A 14 15.55 14.73 36.41
C LEU A 14 16.92 15.42 36.45
N GLN A 15 17.06 16.50 37.23
CA GLN A 15 18.33 17.18 37.51
C GLN A 15 19.34 16.21 38.14
N ALA A 16 18.94 15.52 39.22
CA ALA A 16 19.80 14.56 39.92
C ALA A 16 20.27 13.39 39.03
N TYR A 17 19.46 12.95 38.07
CA TYR A 17 19.87 11.95 37.06
C TYR A 17 21.00 12.50 36.18
N PHE A 18 20.87 13.72 35.64
CA PHE A 18 21.91 14.30 34.78
C PHE A 18 23.17 14.65 35.57
N ASP A 19 23.05 15.17 36.78
CA ASP A 19 24.18 15.47 37.67
C ASP A 19 24.95 14.21 38.05
N GLN A 20 24.26 13.10 38.32
CA GLN A 20 24.93 11.81 38.53
C GLN A 20 25.66 11.36 37.26
N VAL A 21 24.94 11.20 36.15
CA VAL A 21 25.46 10.55 34.94
C VAL A 21 26.57 11.38 34.28
N LEU A 22 26.46 12.71 34.28
CA LEU A 22 27.45 13.60 33.67
C LEU A 22 28.54 14.02 34.67
N GLY A 23 28.26 14.04 35.98
CA GLY A 23 29.25 14.29 37.03
C GLY A 23 30.23 13.13 37.23
N GLU A 24 29.77 11.88 37.08
CA GLU A 24 30.64 10.69 37.02
C GLU A 24 31.57 10.70 35.78
N ALA A 25 31.24 11.49 34.75
CA ALA A 25 31.90 11.49 33.43
C ALA A 25 33.08 12.48 33.30
N ALA A 26 33.75 12.84 34.40
CA ALA A 26 34.73 13.95 34.50
C ALA A 26 36.05 13.83 33.69
N GLY A 27 36.10 12.99 32.66
CA GLY A 27 37.13 13.00 31.62
C GLY A 27 36.75 13.85 30.40
N ALA A 28 37.49 13.73 29.30
CA ALA A 28 37.04 14.27 28.03
C ALA A 28 35.79 13.51 27.54
N PRO A 29 34.78 14.18 26.95
CA PRO A 29 33.54 13.53 26.54
C PRO A 29 33.83 12.40 25.54
N ARG A 30 33.37 11.18 25.86
CA ARG A 30 33.45 10.05 24.94
C ARG A 30 32.66 10.40 23.69
N ARG A 31 33.33 10.35 22.55
CA ARG A 31 32.70 10.40 21.23
C ARG A 31 32.17 9.01 20.87
N ALA A 32 31.04 8.95 20.18
CA ALA A 32 30.50 7.72 19.61
C ALA A 32 30.19 7.91 18.12
N THR A 33 30.21 6.81 17.37
CA THR A 33 29.56 6.73 16.05
C THR A 33 28.26 5.94 16.22
N ILE A 34 27.13 6.57 15.93
CA ILE A 34 25.79 6.03 16.22
C ILE A 34 25.06 5.75 14.91
N ALA A 35 24.50 4.55 14.74
CA ALA A 35 23.60 4.25 13.64
C ALA A 35 22.17 4.73 13.95
N VAL A 36 21.49 5.33 12.97
CA VAL A 36 20.07 5.69 13.06
C VAL A 36 19.35 5.27 11.78
N PRO A 37 18.38 4.34 11.81
CA PRO A 37 17.62 3.97 10.63
C PRO A 37 16.64 5.08 10.26
N LEU A 38 16.57 5.39 8.97
CA LEU A 38 15.53 6.21 8.36
C LEU A 38 14.47 5.25 7.79
N THR A 39 13.31 5.16 8.45
CA THR A 39 12.29 4.13 8.16
C THR A 39 11.76 4.23 6.73
N TRP A 40 11.60 5.45 6.21
CA TRP A 40 11.11 5.71 4.85
C TRP A 40 12.06 6.63 4.08
N PRO A 41 13.16 6.11 3.47
CA PRO A 41 14.20 6.93 2.85
C PRO A 41 13.71 7.80 1.67
N GLU A 42 12.64 7.39 1.01
CA GLU A 42 12.00 8.12 -0.10
C GLU A 42 11.15 9.33 0.34
N ILE A 43 10.88 9.50 1.65
CA ILE A 43 9.92 10.48 2.16
C ILE A 43 10.54 11.36 3.25
N ARG A 44 10.54 12.68 3.04
CA ARG A 44 10.85 13.65 4.11
C ARG A 44 9.60 13.89 4.95
N ASN A 45 9.68 13.50 6.22
CA ASN A 45 8.58 13.46 7.18
C ASN A 45 9.07 13.91 8.58
N ALA A 46 8.22 13.77 9.61
CA ALA A 46 8.59 14.13 10.98
C ALA A 46 9.78 13.32 11.54
N GLU A 47 9.96 12.06 11.13
CA GLU A 47 11.14 11.25 11.47
C GLU A 47 12.42 11.86 10.87
N TYR A 48 12.40 12.25 9.59
CA TYR A 48 13.55 12.88 8.92
C TYR A 48 13.97 14.20 9.60
N GLU A 49 13.00 15.02 10.05
CA GLU A 49 13.26 16.23 10.84
C GLU A 49 13.93 15.91 12.19
N VAL A 50 13.46 14.87 12.90
CA VAL A 50 14.10 14.42 14.15
C VAL A 50 15.50 13.86 13.88
N ILE A 51 15.71 13.09 12.81
CA ILE A 51 17.05 12.62 12.40
C ILE A 51 18.00 13.81 12.15
N LYS A 52 17.54 14.89 11.51
CA LYS A 52 18.35 16.10 11.34
C LYS A 52 18.63 16.81 12.68
N ARG A 53 17.71 16.84 13.64
CA ARG A 53 17.98 17.34 15.00
C ARG A 53 19.04 16.49 15.72
N PHE A 54 18.98 15.17 15.54
CA PHE A 54 19.96 14.21 16.07
C PHE A 54 21.36 14.42 15.50
N CYS A 55 21.52 14.59 14.19
CA CYS A 55 22.82 14.89 13.59
C CYS A 55 23.42 16.18 14.16
N ASN A 56 22.63 17.27 14.13
CA ASN A 56 23.01 18.55 14.71
C ASN A 56 23.43 18.45 16.19
N ALA A 57 22.71 17.66 17.01
CA ALA A 57 23.07 17.45 18.42
C ALA A 57 24.35 16.62 18.60
N ALA A 58 24.51 15.54 17.81
CA ALA A 58 25.70 14.68 17.85
C ALA A 58 26.97 15.45 17.47
N GLU A 59 26.93 16.22 16.38
CA GLU A 59 28.03 17.08 15.93
C GLU A 59 28.46 18.07 17.03
N ARG A 60 27.50 18.65 17.74
CA ARG A 60 27.73 19.64 18.82
C ARG A 60 28.39 19.04 20.06
N ILE A 61 28.23 17.73 20.32
CA ILE A 61 28.97 16.97 21.33
C ILE A 61 30.20 16.23 20.74
N GLY A 62 30.57 16.52 19.49
CA GLY A 62 31.73 15.92 18.81
C GLY A 62 31.58 14.43 18.45
N SER A 63 30.36 13.91 18.47
CA SER A 63 29.99 12.54 18.03
C SER A 63 29.46 12.55 16.60
N ARG A 64 29.31 11.37 16.00
CA ARG A 64 28.89 11.19 14.60
C ARG A 64 27.65 10.32 14.51
N ILE A 65 26.75 10.64 13.58
CA ILE A 65 25.63 9.76 13.21
C ILE A 65 25.82 9.25 11.78
N ILE A 66 25.62 7.95 11.58
CA ILE A 66 25.47 7.33 10.27
C ILE A 66 24.00 6.95 10.12
N VAL A 67 23.34 7.50 9.09
CA VAL A 67 21.94 7.21 8.82
C VAL A 67 21.85 6.03 7.87
N THR A 68 21.14 4.98 8.27
CA THR A 68 20.94 3.78 7.45
C THR A 68 19.56 3.73 6.81
N ASP A 69 19.41 2.86 5.82
CA ASP A 69 18.10 2.40 5.38
C ASP A 69 17.51 1.38 6.38
N ASN A 70 16.33 0.87 6.05
CA ASN A 70 15.64 -0.19 6.78
C ASN A 70 16.20 -1.61 6.51
N ASN A 71 17.43 -1.73 6.02
CA ASN A 71 18.19 -2.99 5.90
C ASN A 71 19.58 -2.93 6.57
N GLY A 72 19.97 -1.76 7.10
CA GLY A 72 21.25 -1.53 7.77
C GLY A 72 22.38 -1.00 6.86
N TYR A 73 22.08 -0.64 5.61
CA TYR A 73 23.04 -0.05 4.66
C TYR A 73 23.16 1.47 4.87
N PRO A 74 24.37 2.05 4.87
CA PRO A 74 24.56 3.50 5.01
C PRO A 74 23.99 4.33 3.87
N VAL A 75 23.21 5.36 4.20
CA VAL A 75 22.65 6.32 3.22
C VAL A 75 23.45 7.63 3.23
N TRP A 76 23.76 8.18 4.41
CA TRP A 76 24.59 9.38 4.61
C TRP A 76 25.12 9.43 6.06
N SER A 77 25.97 10.41 6.39
CA SER A 77 26.43 10.65 7.77
C SER A 77 26.39 12.14 8.13
N SER A 78 26.31 12.45 9.43
CA SER A 78 26.08 13.81 9.95
C SER A 78 27.14 14.82 9.53
N ASP A 79 28.40 14.38 9.48
CA ASP A 79 29.58 15.17 9.10
C ASP A 79 29.83 15.20 7.58
N ASP A 80 28.85 14.78 6.76
CA ASP A 80 28.91 14.58 5.30
C ASP A 80 30.08 13.70 4.81
N ALA A 81 30.78 13.02 5.72
CA ALA A 81 31.92 12.18 5.38
C ALA A 81 31.45 10.92 4.60
N PRO A 82 32.27 10.40 3.68
CA PRO A 82 31.92 9.22 2.90
C PRO A 82 31.52 8.02 3.78
N VAL A 83 30.53 7.27 3.30
CA VAL A 83 30.05 6.02 3.90
C VAL A 83 30.04 4.91 2.85
N ASP A 84 30.44 3.71 3.26
CA ASP A 84 30.43 2.53 2.39
C ASP A 84 28.99 2.03 2.23
N LYS A 85 28.40 2.30 1.06
CA LYS A 85 27.02 1.89 0.74
C LYS A 85 26.91 0.47 0.17
N THR A 86 28.03 -0.27 0.08
CA THR A 86 28.06 -1.60 -0.55
C THR A 86 27.79 -2.75 0.43
N ARG A 87 27.71 -2.45 1.73
CA ARG A 87 27.48 -3.41 2.80
C ARG A 87 26.67 -2.81 3.94
N GLN A 88 26.17 -3.68 4.81
CA GLN A 88 25.56 -3.30 6.09
C GLN A 88 26.62 -2.82 7.08
N LEU A 89 26.21 -1.98 8.04
CA LEU A 89 27.01 -1.63 9.20
C LEU A 89 27.18 -2.83 10.16
N GLY A 90 28.33 -2.89 10.83
CA GLY A 90 28.63 -3.85 11.89
C GLY A 90 29.32 -3.22 13.11
N PRO A 91 29.77 -4.07 14.08
CA PRO A 91 30.43 -3.64 15.31
C PRO A 91 31.67 -2.75 15.14
N ASP A 92 32.34 -2.85 13.99
CA ASP A 92 33.58 -2.15 13.71
C ASP A 92 33.32 -0.77 13.05
N ASP A 93 32.06 -0.45 12.71
CA ASP A 93 31.64 0.81 12.10
C ASP A 93 30.95 1.78 13.08
N VAL A 94 30.17 1.26 14.05
CA VAL A 94 29.35 2.04 15.00
C VAL A 94 29.33 1.42 16.40
N ASP A 95 29.32 2.26 17.45
CA ASP A 95 29.23 1.82 18.85
C ASP A 95 27.85 1.17 19.14
N PHE A 96 26.77 1.78 18.63
CA PHE A 96 25.39 1.34 18.83
C PHE A 96 24.41 1.97 17.82
N MET A 97 23.17 1.47 17.80
CA MET A 97 22.07 2.01 17.00
C MET A 97 20.97 2.64 17.87
N ILE A 98 20.28 3.67 17.40
CA ILE A 98 19.03 4.18 18.00
C ILE A 98 17.91 4.14 16.94
N SER A 99 16.89 3.30 17.14
CA SER A 99 15.65 3.34 16.35
C SER A 99 14.70 4.40 16.90
N LEU A 100 14.20 5.25 15.99
CA LEU A 100 13.32 6.38 16.30
C LEU A 100 11.83 6.10 16.05
N HIS A 101 11.52 4.93 15.45
CA HIS A 101 10.17 4.54 15.04
C HIS A 101 9.83 3.08 15.41
N PHE A 102 8.56 2.77 15.69
CA PHE A 102 8.02 1.40 15.87
C PHE A 102 8.11 0.53 14.61
N GLU A 103 8.54 1.09 13.49
CA GLU A 103 8.65 0.40 12.21
C GLU A 103 10.07 -0.14 11.92
N SER A 104 11.10 0.34 12.63
CA SER A 104 12.53 0.07 12.36
C SER A 104 13.17 -0.88 13.41
N PRO A 105 13.25 -2.20 13.17
CA PRO A 105 13.84 -3.20 14.08
C PRO A 105 15.39 -3.18 14.14
N ARG A 106 15.98 -3.90 15.11
CA ARG A 106 17.41 -4.28 15.13
C ARG A 106 17.68 -5.24 13.97
N LEU A 107 18.29 -4.72 12.89
CA LEU A 107 18.69 -5.50 11.71
C LEU A 107 20.19 -5.68 11.55
N ILE A 108 21.00 -5.03 12.39
CA ILE A 108 22.47 -5.10 12.38
C ILE A 108 23.01 -5.56 13.74
N ASP A 109 24.18 -6.20 13.72
CA ASP A 109 24.80 -6.79 14.91
C ASP A 109 25.54 -5.74 15.76
N VAL A 110 24.79 -4.80 16.32
CA VAL A 110 25.27 -3.86 17.34
C VAL A 110 24.25 -3.76 18.47
N PRO A 111 24.63 -3.28 19.67
CA PRO A 111 23.67 -2.90 20.69
C PRO A 111 22.70 -1.85 20.12
N SER A 112 21.41 -2.00 20.37
CA SER A 112 20.40 -1.10 19.81
C SER A 112 19.40 -0.59 20.84
N TYR A 113 19.08 0.68 20.74
CA TYR A 113 18.16 1.40 21.62
C TYR A 113 16.87 1.74 20.89
N TYR A 114 15.74 1.63 21.57
CA TYR A 114 14.42 1.95 21.06
C TYR A 114 13.86 3.22 21.74
N ALA A 115 13.48 4.24 20.97
CA ALA A 115 12.95 5.48 21.52
C ALA A 115 11.45 5.36 21.89
N ILE A 116 11.14 5.38 23.20
CA ILE A 116 9.80 5.15 23.77
C ILE A 116 9.00 6.45 23.76
N TRP A 117 8.84 7.04 22.57
CA TRP A 117 8.30 8.40 22.40
C TRP A 117 7.20 8.50 21.33
N GLN A 118 6.55 7.39 21.01
CA GLN A 118 5.37 7.33 20.15
C GLN A 118 4.17 6.85 20.99
N PRO A 119 2.97 7.43 20.82
CA PRO A 119 1.76 6.97 21.49
C PRO A 119 1.51 5.47 21.35
N VAL A 120 1.09 4.83 22.44
CA VAL A 120 0.82 3.38 22.48
C VAL A 120 -0.32 2.99 21.51
N ASP A 121 -1.29 3.89 21.30
CA ASP A 121 -2.40 3.70 20.36
C ASP A 121 -1.92 3.48 18.91
N PHE A 122 -0.85 4.14 18.48
CA PHE A 122 -0.32 4.00 17.12
C PHE A 122 0.22 2.59 16.84
N TYR A 123 0.61 1.85 17.88
CA TYR A 123 0.98 0.44 17.74
C TYR A 123 -0.24 -0.39 17.33
N PHE A 124 -1.44 -0.06 17.83
CA PHE A 124 -2.68 -0.72 17.41
C PHE A 124 -3.10 -0.30 16.00
N ASP A 125 -3.05 1.00 15.68
CA ASP A 125 -3.39 1.53 14.34
C ASP A 125 -2.57 0.89 13.20
N PHE A 126 -1.28 0.63 13.46
CA PHE A 126 -0.35 0.01 12.50
C PHE A 126 -0.16 -1.50 12.70
N GLY A 127 -0.97 -2.12 13.57
CA GLY A 127 -0.89 -3.54 13.91
C GLY A 127 0.01 -3.80 15.12
N TYR A 128 -0.61 -4.16 16.25
CA TYR A 128 0.05 -4.23 17.56
C TYR A 128 1.15 -5.29 17.60
N GLU A 129 0.86 -6.52 17.13
CA GLU A 129 1.83 -7.61 17.12
C GLU A 129 3.05 -7.32 16.23
N PRO A 130 2.92 -6.87 14.95
CA PRO A 130 4.07 -6.41 14.15
C PRO A 130 4.89 -5.29 14.79
N SER A 131 4.24 -4.31 15.44
CA SER A 131 4.91 -3.15 16.04
C SER A 131 5.68 -3.54 17.31
N VAL A 132 5.05 -4.33 18.19
CA VAL A 132 5.67 -4.90 19.39
C VAL A 132 6.78 -5.88 19.05
N ALA A 133 6.63 -6.67 17.98
CA ALA A 133 7.71 -7.51 17.47
C ALA A 133 8.95 -6.66 17.14
N LYS A 134 8.81 -5.64 16.31
CA LYS A 134 9.93 -4.74 15.95
C LYS A 134 10.57 -4.10 17.18
N LEU A 135 9.79 -3.61 18.15
CA LEU A 135 10.26 -3.10 19.44
C LEU A 135 11.10 -4.13 20.22
N LEU A 136 10.62 -5.38 20.33
CA LEU A 136 11.30 -6.43 21.10
C LEU A 136 12.66 -6.87 20.51
N THR A 137 12.92 -6.61 19.23
CA THR A 137 14.26 -6.88 18.63
C THR A 137 15.40 -6.10 19.31
N HIS A 138 15.09 -4.99 19.99
CA HIS A 138 16.10 -4.05 20.49
C HIS A 138 16.79 -4.47 21.78
N SER A 139 18.03 -4.01 21.99
CA SER A 139 18.82 -4.31 23.20
C SER A 139 18.33 -3.56 24.43
N ASP A 140 17.96 -2.29 24.30
CA ASP A 140 17.47 -1.42 25.38
C ASP A 140 16.44 -0.38 24.89
N GLY A 141 15.86 0.40 25.79
CA GLY A 141 14.90 1.47 25.47
C GLY A 141 15.28 2.80 26.10
N LEU A 142 14.74 3.90 25.54
CA LEU A 142 15.03 5.27 25.94
C LEU A 142 13.72 6.01 26.24
N SER A 143 13.61 6.53 27.46
CA SER A 143 12.39 7.13 28.01
C SER A 143 12.26 8.61 27.62
N CYS A 144 11.09 9.05 27.18
CA CYS A 144 10.74 10.48 27.13
C CYS A 144 10.02 10.96 28.41
N SER A 145 10.21 10.25 29.53
CA SER A 145 9.55 10.45 30.83
C SER A 145 8.01 10.30 30.81
N ALA A 146 7.49 9.57 29.82
CA ALA A 146 6.08 9.22 29.68
C ALA A 146 5.79 7.92 30.44
N ASP A 147 5.35 8.04 31.71
CA ASP A 147 5.21 6.90 32.62
C ASP A 147 4.32 5.74 32.08
N PRO A 148 3.21 5.98 31.33
CA PRO A 148 2.42 4.91 30.72
C PRO A 148 3.20 4.11 29.65
N SER A 149 3.89 4.81 28.75
CA SER A 149 4.69 4.19 27.68
C SER A 149 5.93 3.48 28.23
N ASP A 150 6.59 4.04 29.26
CA ASP A 150 7.70 3.39 29.96
C ASP A 150 7.24 2.10 30.65
N ALA A 151 6.06 2.10 31.27
CA ALA A 151 5.47 0.91 31.91
C ALA A 151 5.06 -0.15 30.87
N HIS A 152 4.48 0.26 29.74
CA HIS A 152 4.17 -0.62 28.60
C HIS A 152 5.43 -1.31 28.05
N PHE A 153 6.48 -0.53 27.77
CA PHE A 153 7.77 -1.05 27.34
C PHE A 153 8.37 -2.02 28.38
N GLN A 154 8.40 -1.64 29.66
CA GLN A 154 8.95 -2.50 30.72
C GLN A 154 8.16 -3.82 30.86
N ALA A 155 6.83 -3.79 30.74
CA ALA A 155 6.00 -4.99 30.79
C ALA A 155 6.27 -5.94 29.60
N LEU A 156 6.40 -5.41 28.38
CA LEU A 156 6.78 -6.18 27.20
C LEU A 156 8.16 -6.84 27.40
N MET A 157 9.14 -6.06 27.84
CA MET A 157 10.50 -6.56 28.09
C MET A 157 10.54 -7.65 29.16
N ALA A 158 9.79 -7.47 30.25
CA ALA A 158 9.64 -8.45 31.32
C ALA A 158 8.96 -9.75 30.83
N SER A 159 7.99 -9.65 29.91
CA SER A 159 7.30 -10.83 29.36
C SER A 159 8.24 -11.77 28.60
N CYS A 160 9.27 -11.23 27.96
CA CYS A 160 10.36 -11.98 27.31
C CYS A 160 11.48 -12.40 28.30
N GLY A 161 11.31 -12.21 29.60
CA GLY A 161 12.34 -12.50 30.62
C GLY A 161 13.46 -11.46 30.72
N ARG A 162 13.40 -10.37 29.94
CA ARG A 162 14.47 -9.36 29.81
C ARG A 162 14.28 -8.21 30.82
N ASN A 163 14.14 -8.57 32.10
CA ASN A 163 14.06 -7.63 33.21
C ASN A 163 15.36 -6.81 33.32
N ARG A 164 15.31 -5.50 33.05
CA ARG A 164 16.51 -4.64 33.12
C ARG A 164 16.66 -4.03 34.53
N PRO A 165 17.85 -4.05 35.12
CA PRO A 165 18.14 -3.33 36.36
C PRO A 165 18.33 -1.83 36.08
N GLY A 166 17.82 -0.97 36.98
CA GLY A 166 17.97 0.48 36.91
C GLY A 166 16.88 1.21 36.12
N HIS A 167 16.98 2.54 36.07
CA HIS A 167 16.09 3.39 35.29
C HIS A 167 16.38 3.28 33.79
N LEU A 168 15.43 3.66 32.93
CA LEU A 168 15.68 3.88 31.50
C LEU A 168 16.45 5.20 31.31
N PRO A 169 17.40 5.31 30.36
CA PRO A 169 18.02 6.59 30.04
C PRO A 169 17.00 7.55 29.42
N TYR A 170 17.08 8.83 29.75
CA TYR A 170 16.20 9.83 29.16
C TYR A 170 16.65 10.27 27.76
N LEU A 171 15.70 10.37 26.84
CA LEU A 171 15.84 10.89 25.48
C LEU A 171 14.57 11.64 25.08
N PHE A 172 14.66 12.97 24.99
CA PHE A 172 13.59 13.81 24.48
C PHE A 172 13.85 14.17 23.01
N HIS A 173 12.79 14.25 22.20
CA HIS A 173 12.86 14.63 20.77
C HIS A 173 13.01 16.15 20.57
N SER A 174 13.76 16.82 21.45
CA SER A 174 13.93 18.27 21.41
C SER A 174 14.70 18.71 20.16
N PRO A 175 14.56 19.98 19.74
CA PRO A 175 15.55 20.61 18.88
C PRO A 175 16.93 20.62 19.56
N SER A 176 17.97 20.53 18.73
CA SER A 176 19.35 20.84 19.09
C SER A 176 19.59 22.34 19.16
N GLY A 177 20.59 22.78 19.92
CA GLY A 177 20.97 24.18 19.97
C GLY A 177 21.67 24.69 18.69
N PRO A 178 21.91 26.01 18.58
CA PRO A 178 21.51 27.06 19.52
C PRO A 178 20.00 27.34 19.47
N TYR A 179 19.47 27.82 20.59
CA TYR A 179 18.09 28.29 20.71
C TYR A 179 18.02 29.80 20.42
N PHE A 180 16.84 30.31 20.09
CA PHE A 180 16.62 31.73 19.84
C PHE A 180 16.26 32.46 21.13
N GLU A 181 16.88 33.60 21.42
CA GLU A 181 16.47 34.47 22.54
C GLU A 181 14.99 34.89 22.38
N PRO A 182 14.17 34.90 23.45
CA PRO A 182 12.78 35.31 23.38
C PRO A 182 12.56 36.69 22.75
N LYS A 183 11.54 36.80 21.91
CA LYS A 183 11.24 38.01 21.13
C LYS A 183 9.74 38.19 20.87
N ILE A 184 8.95 38.02 21.92
CA ILE A 184 7.49 38.21 21.94
C ILE A 184 7.18 39.70 21.98
N THR A 185 6.11 40.11 21.30
CA THR A 185 5.70 41.52 21.09
C THR A 185 4.17 41.63 21.01
N GLU A 186 3.64 42.86 21.08
CA GLU A 186 2.22 43.18 20.83
C GLU A 186 1.71 42.70 19.46
N GLU A 187 2.60 42.55 18.47
CA GLU A 187 2.30 42.05 17.12
C GLU A 187 2.45 40.53 16.96
N SER A 188 2.79 39.79 18.03
CA SER A 188 3.03 38.34 17.95
C SER A 188 1.77 37.54 17.62
N ARG A 189 1.94 36.44 16.88
CA ARG A 189 0.91 35.62 16.23
C ARG A 189 1.05 34.15 16.65
N LEU A 190 -0.03 33.37 16.54
CA LEU A 190 0.04 31.92 16.73
C LEU A 190 0.78 31.27 15.57
N PHE A 191 1.68 30.34 15.86
CA PHE A 191 2.24 29.40 14.90
C PHE A 191 1.58 28.03 15.06
N TYR A 192 1.21 27.40 13.94
CA TYR A 192 0.86 25.98 13.91
C TYR A 192 1.50 25.28 12.70
N ILE A 193 1.96 24.04 12.92
CA ILE A 193 2.49 23.17 11.85
C ILE A 193 1.85 21.78 11.90
N GLY A 194 1.53 21.22 10.73
CA GLY A 194 1.08 19.83 10.62
C GLY A 194 0.87 19.33 9.19
N ILE A 195 0.70 18.01 9.06
CA ILE A 195 0.41 17.34 7.77
C ILE A 195 -1.09 17.46 7.42
N ASN A 196 -1.97 17.49 8.43
CA ASN A 196 -3.44 17.57 8.29
C ASN A 196 -4.03 16.45 7.41
N TRP A 197 -3.43 15.26 7.53
CA TRP A 197 -3.75 14.04 6.77
C TRP A 197 -5.20 13.57 6.95
N GLU A 198 -5.88 13.98 8.02
CA GLU A 198 -7.29 13.70 8.29
C GLU A 198 -8.21 14.17 7.13
N ARG A 199 -7.82 15.23 6.40
CA ARG A 199 -8.55 15.71 5.21
C ARG A 199 -8.49 14.76 4.00
N LEU A 200 -7.63 13.75 4.02
CA LEU A 200 -7.63 12.65 3.03
C LEU A 200 -8.81 11.68 3.24
N GLY A 201 -9.42 11.69 4.42
CA GLY A 201 -10.54 10.83 4.78
C GLY A 201 -11.91 11.36 4.32
N GLN A 202 -12.95 10.55 4.57
CA GLN A 202 -14.33 10.83 4.15
C GLN A 202 -14.91 12.14 4.72
N SER A 203 -14.38 12.64 5.83
CA SER A 203 -14.87 13.83 6.53
C SER A 203 -14.57 15.15 5.82
N LYS A 204 -13.52 15.22 4.98
CA LYS A 204 -12.90 16.45 4.44
C LYS A 204 -12.40 17.49 5.48
N LYS A 205 -12.77 17.34 6.74
CA LYS A 205 -12.35 18.16 7.89
C LYS A 205 -10.98 17.72 8.39
N GLY A 206 -10.18 18.69 8.82
CA GLY A 206 -8.84 18.46 9.37
C GLY A 206 -8.82 18.13 10.87
N ARG A 207 -7.61 17.97 11.43
CA ARG A 207 -7.43 18.00 12.89
C ARG A 207 -7.67 19.42 13.40
N PHE A 208 -8.45 19.56 14.49
CA PHE A 208 -8.85 20.87 15.06
C PHE A 208 -9.48 21.81 14.02
N HIS A 209 -10.34 21.29 13.13
CA HIS A 209 -10.73 22.01 11.92
C HIS A 209 -11.49 23.31 12.16
N GLU A 210 -12.43 23.33 13.10
CA GLU A 210 -13.24 24.53 13.36
C GLU A 210 -12.43 25.55 14.17
N LEU A 211 -11.65 25.10 15.17
CA LEU A 211 -10.73 25.94 15.92
C LEU A 211 -9.69 26.62 15.01
N LEU A 212 -9.03 25.86 14.13
CA LEU A 212 -8.08 26.43 13.16
C LEU A 212 -8.77 27.30 12.10
N ARG A 213 -10.08 27.15 11.89
CA ARG A 213 -10.88 28.06 11.04
C ARG A 213 -11.12 29.39 11.71
N LEU A 214 -11.65 29.41 12.93
CA LEU A 214 -11.91 30.64 13.68
C LEU A 214 -10.63 31.48 13.85
N LEU A 215 -9.50 30.84 14.15
CA LEU A 215 -8.19 31.49 14.26
C LEU A 215 -7.61 32.00 12.92
N ASP A 216 -8.00 31.40 11.80
CA ASP A 216 -7.61 31.80 10.44
C ASP A 216 -8.51 32.92 9.89
N ASP A 217 -9.81 32.86 10.18
CA ASP A 217 -10.80 33.84 9.77
C ASP A 217 -10.49 35.22 10.41
N GLU A 218 -10.24 35.25 11.73
CA GLU A 218 -9.73 36.42 12.50
C GLU A 218 -8.23 36.74 12.25
N LYS A 219 -7.57 35.98 11.36
CA LYS A 219 -6.17 36.21 10.95
C LYS A 219 -5.17 36.23 12.12
N LEU A 220 -5.40 35.46 13.20
CA LEU A 220 -4.55 35.39 14.39
C LEU A 220 -3.37 34.41 14.28
N ILE A 221 -3.42 33.50 13.30
CA ILE A 221 -2.52 32.35 13.15
C ILE A 221 -1.63 32.43 11.90
N ASP A 222 -0.55 31.67 11.88
CA ASP A 222 0.33 31.38 10.74
C ASP A 222 0.46 29.85 10.62
N ILE A 223 -0.05 29.30 9.52
CA ILE A 223 -0.21 27.84 9.34
C ILE A 223 0.85 27.32 8.36
N TYR A 224 1.60 26.30 8.78
CA TYR A 224 2.64 25.66 7.99
C TYR A 224 2.37 24.16 7.79
N GLY A 225 2.87 23.60 6.69
CA GLY A 225 2.74 22.19 6.37
C GLY A 225 2.88 21.90 4.88
N PRO A 226 2.57 20.69 4.40
CA PRO A 226 2.71 20.34 2.99
C PRO A 226 1.67 21.05 2.11
N ARG A 227 2.12 21.60 0.98
CA ARG A 227 1.27 22.17 -0.08
C ARG A 227 0.47 21.07 -0.78
N THR A 228 1.12 19.92 -0.99
CA THR A 228 0.52 18.71 -1.54
C THR A 228 0.98 17.51 -0.70
N PHE A 229 0.04 16.68 -0.25
CA PHE A 229 0.33 15.43 0.45
C PHE A 229 -0.57 14.33 -0.12
N LEU A 230 0.04 13.25 -0.61
CA LEU A 230 -0.65 12.13 -1.29
C LEU A 230 -1.66 12.58 -2.37
N GLY A 231 -1.32 13.64 -3.12
CA GLY A 231 -2.12 14.19 -4.22
C GLY A 231 -3.20 15.21 -3.80
N ALA A 232 -3.56 15.30 -2.52
CA ALA A 232 -4.46 16.34 -2.01
C ALA A 232 -3.69 17.58 -1.53
N LYS A 233 -4.39 18.69 -1.29
CA LYS A 233 -3.85 19.92 -0.69
C LYS A 233 -4.42 20.11 0.73
N PRO A 234 -3.75 19.65 1.81
CA PRO A 234 -4.35 19.63 3.15
C PRO A 234 -4.68 21.02 3.71
N TRP A 235 -4.00 22.06 3.23
CA TRP A 235 -4.19 23.44 3.66
C TRP A 235 -5.01 24.29 2.68
N GLU A 236 -5.68 23.67 1.70
CA GLU A 236 -6.53 24.40 0.75
C GLU A 236 -7.72 25.08 1.46
N GLY A 237 -7.85 26.37 1.16
CA GLY A 237 -8.88 27.27 1.69
C GLY A 237 -8.53 27.99 2.99
N TYR A 238 -7.33 27.85 3.56
CA TYR A 238 -6.88 28.67 4.70
C TYR A 238 -6.09 29.89 4.21
N ASP A 239 -6.43 31.08 4.70
CA ASP A 239 -5.85 32.36 4.26
C ASP A 239 -4.44 32.58 4.82
N CYS A 240 -4.21 32.17 6.06
CA CYS A 240 -2.93 32.30 6.77
C CYS A 240 -1.99 31.12 6.52
N TYR A 241 -2.25 30.30 5.50
CA TYR A 241 -1.31 29.26 5.08
C TYR A 241 -0.03 29.89 4.50
N ARG A 242 1.09 29.69 5.20
CA ARG A 242 2.41 30.27 4.90
C ARG A 242 3.31 29.37 4.06
N GLY A 243 2.91 28.11 3.85
CA GLY A 243 3.63 27.16 2.99
C GLY A 243 4.36 26.05 3.73
N GLU A 244 5.31 25.44 3.01
CA GLU A 244 6.14 24.32 3.46
C GLU A 244 7.42 24.84 4.13
N LEU A 245 7.97 24.09 5.09
CA LEU A 245 9.27 24.39 5.71
C LEU A 245 10.30 23.28 5.39
N PRO A 246 11.59 23.60 5.26
CA PRO A 246 12.63 22.59 5.11
C PRO A 246 12.74 21.63 6.30
N PHE A 247 12.95 20.35 5.99
CA PHE A 247 13.32 19.31 6.96
C PHE A 247 14.83 19.35 7.22
N ASP A 248 15.28 20.31 8.03
CA ASP A 248 16.70 20.63 8.29
C ASP A 248 17.07 20.65 9.79
N GLY A 249 16.11 20.38 10.68
CA GLY A 249 16.26 20.42 12.14
C GLY A 249 16.16 21.81 12.78
N LYS A 250 15.97 22.89 12.00
CA LYS A 250 16.15 24.29 12.44
C LYS A 250 15.09 25.27 11.92
N SER A 251 14.54 25.05 10.72
CA SER A 251 13.62 25.96 10.05
C SER A 251 12.26 26.07 10.73
N VAL A 252 11.76 24.99 11.34
CA VAL A 252 10.54 25.00 12.17
C VAL A 252 10.70 25.94 13.37
N VAL A 253 11.82 25.83 14.10
CA VAL A 253 12.14 26.67 15.27
C VAL A 253 12.29 28.14 14.87
N ARG A 254 12.90 28.42 13.71
CA ARG A 254 13.00 29.78 13.16
C ARG A 254 11.63 30.39 12.82
N ALA A 255 10.73 29.62 12.23
CA ALA A 255 9.39 30.10 11.87
C ALA A 255 8.52 30.36 13.11
N LEU A 256 8.63 29.50 14.14
CA LEU A 256 8.07 29.74 15.47
C LEU A 256 8.57 31.06 16.08
N HIS A 257 9.89 31.26 16.10
CA HIS A 257 10.52 32.47 16.65
C HIS A 257 10.02 33.75 15.95
N ASN A 258 9.78 33.69 14.64
CA ASN A 258 9.25 34.81 13.88
C ASN A 258 7.77 35.12 14.20
N SER A 259 6.98 34.12 14.63
CA SER A 259 5.56 34.30 14.98
C SER A 259 5.39 34.75 16.43
N GLY A 260 6.19 34.22 17.36
CA GLY A 260 6.22 34.65 18.77
C GLY A 260 5.32 33.83 19.71
N ILE A 261 4.25 33.20 19.24
CA ILE A 261 3.38 32.32 20.05
C ILE A 261 3.28 30.93 19.40
N CYS A 262 3.44 29.86 20.18
CA CYS A 262 3.33 28.47 19.75
C CYS A 262 1.96 27.87 20.14
N LEU A 263 1.24 27.29 19.18
CA LEU A 263 0.03 26.50 19.46
C LEU A 263 0.37 24.99 19.50
N ALA A 264 0.55 24.46 20.72
CA ALA A 264 1.11 23.14 20.98
C ALA A 264 0.04 22.04 21.24
N MET A 265 -1.13 22.14 20.59
CA MET A 265 -2.25 21.21 20.82
C MET A 265 -1.90 19.75 20.53
N SER A 266 -2.11 18.90 21.54
CA SER A 266 -1.87 17.46 21.54
C SER A 266 -3.16 16.68 21.33
N SER A 267 -3.11 15.52 20.67
CA SER A 267 -4.28 14.64 20.53
C SER A 267 -4.43 13.70 21.72
N LYS A 268 -5.62 13.11 21.89
CA LYS A 268 -5.93 12.18 22.99
C LYS A 268 -4.92 11.06 23.18
N ALA A 269 -4.43 10.47 22.08
CA ALA A 269 -3.38 9.44 22.12
C ALA A 269 -2.05 9.92 22.74
N HIS A 270 -1.66 11.18 22.51
CA HIS A 270 -0.49 11.78 23.14
C HIS A 270 -0.72 11.98 24.65
N GLN A 271 -1.88 12.55 25.02
CA GLN A 271 -2.30 12.74 26.42
C GLN A 271 -2.31 11.41 27.20
N ASP A 272 -2.99 10.38 26.67
CA ASP A 272 -3.19 9.09 27.34
C ASP A 272 -1.90 8.26 27.45
N SER A 273 -1.02 8.36 26.45
CA SER A 273 0.32 7.77 26.52
C SER A 273 1.28 8.57 27.40
N GLY A 274 0.93 9.81 27.79
CA GLY A 274 1.82 10.78 28.44
C GLY A 274 2.96 11.30 27.53
N VAL A 275 2.88 11.03 26.22
CA VAL A 275 3.94 11.30 25.24
C VAL A 275 3.73 12.68 24.63
N MET A 276 4.53 13.67 25.04
CA MET A 276 4.48 15.02 24.49
C MET A 276 4.76 15.06 22.97
N SER A 277 4.22 16.06 22.27
CA SER A 277 4.53 16.33 20.86
C SER A 277 5.73 17.28 20.71
N ASN A 278 6.44 17.21 19.58
CA ASN A 278 7.61 18.04 19.32
C ASN A 278 7.37 19.55 19.53
N ARG A 279 6.14 20.03 19.32
CA ARG A 279 5.80 21.47 19.30
C ARG A 279 6.13 22.18 20.61
N LEU A 280 6.00 21.51 21.76
CA LEU A 280 6.40 22.09 23.05
C LEU A 280 7.89 22.43 23.04
N PHE A 281 8.74 21.45 22.72
CA PHE A 281 10.19 21.63 22.68
C PHE A 281 10.64 22.59 21.57
N GLU A 282 9.91 22.63 20.45
CA GLU A 282 10.13 23.59 19.37
C GLU A 282 9.81 25.03 19.80
N GLY A 283 8.70 25.26 20.51
CA GLY A 283 8.33 26.57 21.05
C GLY A 283 9.31 27.08 22.13
N LEU A 284 9.76 26.18 23.01
CA LEU A 284 10.79 26.48 24.02
C LEU A 284 12.14 26.84 23.38
N ALA A 285 12.55 26.11 22.33
CA ALA A 285 13.77 26.39 21.56
C ALA A 285 13.68 27.68 20.72
N ALA A 286 12.46 28.12 20.38
CA ALA A 286 12.20 29.35 19.63
C ALA A 286 12.07 30.61 20.51
N GLY A 287 11.96 30.46 21.84
CA GLY A 287 11.73 31.56 22.76
C GLY A 287 10.30 32.15 22.66
N THR A 288 9.31 31.31 22.37
CA THR A 288 7.90 31.72 22.19
C THR A 288 7.07 31.56 23.47
N ALA A 289 5.98 32.32 23.58
CA ALA A 289 4.90 31.97 24.51
C ALA A 289 4.22 30.69 24.01
N ILE A 290 3.79 29.79 24.90
CA ILE A 290 3.23 28.50 24.50
C ILE A 290 1.80 28.38 25.02
N ILE A 291 0.86 28.12 24.12
CA ILE A 291 -0.53 27.79 24.43
C ILE A 291 -0.75 26.30 24.11
N ALA A 292 -1.32 25.54 25.04
CA ALA A 292 -1.58 24.12 24.88
C ALA A 292 -2.86 23.68 25.61
N ASN A 293 -3.39 22.52 25.24
CA ASN A 293 -4.39 21.80 26.02
C ASN A 293 -3.72 21.01 27.18
N PRO A 294 -4.50 20.51 28.17
CA PRO A 294 -3.96 19.82 29.33
C PRO A 294 -3.25 18.53 28.91
N HIS A 295 -2.13 18.21 29.55
CA HIS A 295 -1.32 17.06 29.17
C HIS A 295 -0.38 16.66 30.34
N PRO A 296 -0.34 15.38 30.77
CA PRO A 296 0.40 14.97 31.98
C PRO A 296 1.86 15.42 32.03
N PHE A 297 2.56 15.40 30.88
CA PHE A 297 3.93 15.92 30.75
C PHE A 297 4.07 17.43 31.03
N ILE A 298 3.09 18.26 30.65
CA ILE A 298 3.07 19.69 30.98
C ILE A 298 2.82 19.86 32.47
N ASP A 299 1.84 19.15 33.03
CA ASP A 299 1.47 19.26 34.44
C ASP A 299 2.67 18.91 35.36
N LYS A 300 3.43 17.88 34.96
CA LYS A 300 4.64 17.36 35.61
C LYS A 300 5.88 18.27 35.50
N TYR A 301 6.00 19.11 34.46
CA TYR A 301 7.27 19.80 34.14
C TYR A 301 7.20 21.25 33.62
N PHE A 302 6.04 21.76 33.21
CA PHE A 302 5.88 23.06 32.52
C PHE A 302 4.57 23.81 32.83
N SER A 303 3.78 23.37 33.82
CA SER A 303 2.50 23.97 34.24
C SER A 303 2.60 25.42 34.75
N ASP A 304 3.79 25.84 35.19
CA ASP A 304 4.13 27.22 35.55
C ASP A 304 4.56 28.10 34.36
N LEU A 305 4.79 27.50 33.17
CA LEU A 305 5.39 28.15 32.00
C LEU A 305 4.55 28.06 30.72
N VAL A 306 3.50 27.24 30.69
CA VAL A 306 2.59 27.09 29.55
C VAL A 306 1.23 27.69 29.89
N TYR A 307 0.64 28.43 28.96
CA TYR A 307 -0.76 28.84 29.05
C TYR A 307 -1.63 27.65 28.68
N GLN A 308 -2.35 27.07 29.65
CA GLN A 308 -3.27 25.98 29.39
C GLN A 308 -4.68 26.49 29.05
N VAL A 309 -5.34 25.83 28.10
CA VAL A 309 -6.79 25.95 27.84
C VAL A 309 -7.50 24.68 28.29
N ASP A 310 -8.79 24.78 28.63
CA ASP A 310 -9.68 23.63 28.79
C ASP A 310 -10.05 23.07 27.41
N ASP A 311 -9.76 21.79 27.15
CA ASP A 311 -10.13 21.07 25.92
C ASP A 311 -11.32 20.10 26.09
N THR A 312 -12.02 20.18 27.22
CA THR A 312 -13.29 19.46 27.46
C THR A 312 -14.51 20.20 26.91
N VAL A 313 -14.33 21.45 26.49
CA VAL A 313 -15.33 22.31 25.83
C VAL A 313 -15.20 22.27 24.29
N GLY A 314 -16.13 22.88 23.56
CA GLY A 314 -16.12 22.88 22.09
C GLY A 314 -15.14 23.89 21.47
N ASP A 315 -14.73 23.67 20.22
CA ASP A 315 -13.77 24.50 19.45
C ASP A 315 -14.02 26.02 19.53
N GLU A 316 -15.27 26.48 19.64
CA GLU A 316 -15.64 27.90 19.77
C GLU A 316 -15.24 28.50 21.14
N GLU A 317 -15.42 27.74 22.23
CA GLU A 317 -15.00 28.14 23.58
C GLU A 317 -13.48 28.04 23.75
N ILE A 318 -12.84 27.06 23.08
CA ILE A 318 -11.38 26.98 22.99
C ILE A 318 -10.82 28.20 22.22
N PHE A 319 -11.49 28.62 21.15
CA PHE A 319 -11.13 29.82 20.41
C PHE A 319 -11.20 31.10 21.26
N PHE A 320 -12.25 31.27 22.09
CA PHE A 320 -12.32 32.41 23.02
C PHE A 320 -11.19 32.39 24.05
N GLN A 321 -10.95 31.24 24.72
CA GLN A 321 -9.83 31.09 25.66
C GLN A 321 -8.47 31.42 25.03
N ILE A 322 -8.21 30.92 23.80
CA ILE A 322 -6.97 31.23 23.07
C ILE A 322 -6.87 32.73 22.74
N THR A 323 -7.98 33.38 22.40
CA THR A 323 -8.02 34.82 22.06
C THR A 323 -7.77 35.70 23.28
N ASP A 324 -8.33 35.34 24.44
CA ASP A 324 -8.06 36.01 25.72
C ASP A 324 -6.58 35.86 26.12
N ILE A 325 -6.00 34.66 25.97
CA ILE A 325 -4.57 34.40 26.24
C ILE A 325 -3.67 35.20 25.28
N ILE A 326 -4.01 35.30 23.99
CA ILE A 326 -3.29 36.16 23.04
C ILE A 326 -3.36 37.63 23.49
N THR A 327 -4.51 38.07 24.00
CA THR A 327 -4.68 39.44 24.51
C THR A 327 -3.87 39.68 25.77
N GLU A 328 -3.76 38.71 26.70
CA GLU A 328 -2.83 38.76 27.84
C GLU A 328 -1.37 38.90 27.37
N ILE A 329 -0.93 38.00 26.47
CA ILE A 329 0.46 37.97 25.94
C ILE A 329 0.83 39.27 25.23
N ARG A 330 -0.12 39.89 24.51
CA ARG A 330 0.11 41.16 23.80
C ARG A 330 0.03 42.38 24.73
N ALA A 331 -0.71 42.29 25.84
CA ALA A 331 -0.81 43.37 26.84
C ALA A 331 0.42 43.45 27.76
N ASP A 332 1.08 42.33 28.07
CA ASP A 332 2.41 42.30 28.72
C ASP A 332 3.38 41.33 28.02
N PRO A 333 4.03 41.77 26.92
CA PRO A 333 5.02 40.96 26.23
C PRO A 333 6.28 40.69 27.06
N GLU A 334 6.63 41.48 28.08
CA GLU A 334 7.84 41.21 28.89
C GLU A 334 7.59 40.06 29.88
N ALA A 335 6.41 40.00 30.50
CA ALA A 335 6.00 38.85 31.29
C ALA A 335 5.99 37.56 30.45
N ALA A 336 5.53 37.64 29.19
CA ALA A 336 5.58 36.53 28.25
C ALA A 336 7.03 36.13 27.87
N ASN A 337 7.91 37.11 27.58
CA ASN A 337 9.33 36.87 27.30
C ASN A 337 10.07 36.25 28.48
N GLU A 338 9.80 36.68 29.71
CA GLU A 338 10.38 36.12 30.93
C GLU A 338 9.88 34.70 31.22
N ARG A 339 8.61 34.39 30.89
CA ARG A 339 8.07 33.02 30.95
C ARG A 339 8.77 32.12 29.92
N ALA A 340 8.92 32.59 28.68
CA ALA A 340 9.63 31.87 27.61
C ALA A 340 11.13 31.66 27.93
N ARG A 341 11.79 32.64 28.55
CA ARG A 341 13.19 32.59 29.00
C ARG A 341 13.42 31.45 29.99
N LYS A 342 12.58 31.35 31.04
CA LYS A 342 12.58 30.24 32.01
C LYS A 342 12.29 28.89 31.36
N GLY A 343 11.39 28.86 30.37
CA GLY A 343 11.10 27.65 29.60
C GLY A 343 12.31 27.17 28.81
N GLN A 344 13.04 28.09 28.19
CA GLN A 344 14.24 27.76 27.43
C GLN A 344 15.43 27.38 28.32
N GLU A 345 15.58 28.00 29.49
CA GLU A 345 16.53 27.57 30.53
C GLU A 345 16.24 26.13 30.96
N ARG A 346 14.98 25.83 31.32
CA ARG A 346 14.54 24.47 31.69
C ARG A 346 14.75 23.45 30.55
N LEU A 347 14.46 23.82 29.30
CA LEU A 347 14.78 23.01 28.11
C LEU A 347 16.27 22.72 28.03
N ARG A 348 17.09 23.77 28.05
CA ARG A 348 18.56 23.72 27.94
C ARG A 348 19.17 22.80 28.99
N ASP A 349 18.66 22.86 30.23
CA ASP A 349 19.25 22.15 31.33
C ASP A 349 18.73 20.73 31.60
N LEU A 350 17.47 20.43 31.29
CA LEU A 350 16.85 19.14 31.63
C LEU A 350 16.31 18.34 30.44
N PHE A 351 16.04 18.99 29.30
CA PHE A 351 15.36 18.35 28.16
C PHE A 351 16.15 18.42 26.84
N SER A 352 17.37 18.95 26.86
CA SER A 352 18.18 19.15 25.67
C SER A 352 18.73 17.84 25.11
N LEU A 353 18.56 17.64 23.81
CA LEU A 353 19.00 16.46 23.08
C LEU A 353 20.52 16.23 23.20
N GLU A 354 21.33 17.28 23.22
CA GLU A 354 22.78 17.19 23.50
C GLU A 354 23.08 16.54 24.85
N LYS A 355 22.40 16.94 25.95
CA LYS A 355 22.59 16.31 27.27
C LYS A 355 22.10 14.86 27.28
N CYS A 356 20.97 14.58 26.62
CA CYS A 356 20.43 13.22 26.51
C CYS A 356 21.39 12.26 25.80
N LEU A 357 21.91 12.66 24.63
CA LEU A 357 22.87 11.86 23.86
C LEU A 357 24.18 11.70 24.63
N GLN A 358 24.72 12.76 25.26
CA GLN A 358 25.93 12.65 26.05
C GLN A 358 25.77 11.70 27.25
N ALA A 359 24.63 11.76 27.94
CA ALA A 359 24.30 10.85 29.04
C ALA A 359 24.20 9.39 28.57
N LEU A 360 23.55 9.14 27.42
CA LEU A 360 23.46 7.81 26.80
C LEU A 360 24.84 7.25 26.43
N ILE A 361 25.69 8.05 25.76
CA ILE A 361 27.04 7.65 25.36
C ILE A 361 27.91 7.33 26.59
N THR A 362 27.75 8.07 27.69
CA THR A 362 28.43 7.80 28.96
C THR A 362 27.96 6.48 29.58
N GLN A 363 26.66 6.22 29.63
CA GLN A 363 26.12 4.97 30.21
C GLN A 363 26.35 3.74 29.33
N HIS A 364 26.47 3.91 28.01
CA HIS A 364 26.46 2.82 27.04
C HIS A 364 27.43 1.66 27.36
N PRO A 365 28.71 1.89 27.73
CA PRO A 365 29.64 0.80 28.06
C PRO A 365 29.18 -0.02 29.27
N ALA A 366 28.67 0.64 30.33
CA ALA A 366 28.16 -0.01 31.51
C ALA A 366 26.87 -0.80 31.22
N ARG A 367 25.98 -0.27 30.38
CA ARG A 367 24.77 -0.97 29.92
C ARG A 367 25.08 -2.20 29.07
N THR A 368 26.01 -2.08 28.13
CA THR A 368 26.46 -3.20 27.29
C THR A 368 27.14 -4.29 28.13
N ALA A 369 27.94 -3.92 29.14
CA ALA A 369 28.52 -4.86 30.10
C ALA A 369 27.44 -5.55 30.96
N ALA A 370 26.47 -4.79 31.49
CA ALA A 370 25.37 -5.34 32.28
C ALA A 370 24.47 -6.29 31.46
N ARG A 371 24.21 -5.97 30.18
CA ARG A 371 23.49 -6.85 29.24
C ARG A 371 24.31 -8.08 28.83
N ARG A 372 25.64 -7.99 28.73
CA ARG A 372 26.50 -9.17 28.50
C ARG A 372 26.39 -10.16 29.67
N GLY A 373 26.39 -9.65 30.90
CA GLY A 373 26.44 -10.48 32.10
C GLY A 373 27.78 -11.24 32.24
N PRO A 374 27.83 -12.30 33.08
CA PRO A 374 28.95 -13.23 33.07
C PRO A 374 28.98 -14.05 31.77
N ASP A 375 30.16 -14.51 31.39
CA ASP A 375 30.32 -15.43 30.27
C ASP A 375 29.60 -16.76 30.54
N ALA A 376 28.94 -17.28 29.50
CA ALA A 376 28.08 -18.45 29.61
C ALA A 376 28.88 -19.76 29.65
N ALA A 377 28.25 -20.82 30.14
CA ALA A 377 28.80 -22.16 30.12
C ALA A 377 29.18 -22.58 28.67
N PRO A 378 30.28 -23.34 28.47
CA PRO A 378 30.66 -23.82 27.14
C PRO A 378 29.55 -24.65 26.48
N ILE A 379 29.47 -24.57 25.15
CA ILE A 379 28.53 -25.33 24.33
C ILE A 379 29.26 -26.14 23.24
N THR A 380 28.63 -27.20 22.74
CA THR A 380 29.12 -27.94 21.57
C THR A 380 28.32 -27.54 20.33
N VAL A 381 28.97 -27.11 19.25
CA VAL A 381 28.32 -26.83 17.96
C VAL A 381 28.62 -27.96 16.97
N ILE A 382 27.57 -28.61 16.47
CA ILE A 382 27.64 -29.69 15.49
C ILE A 382 27.42 -29.08 14.10
N PHE A 383 28.39 -29.25 13.19
CA PHE A 383 28.35 -28.73 11.82
C PHE A 383 28.52 -29.86 10.79
N PRO A 384 27.42 -30.40 10.22
CA PRO A 384 27.48 -31.43 9.18
C PRO A 384 27.76 -30.86 7.78
N TYR A 385 28.62 -31.53 7.02
CA TYR A 385 28.87 -31.23 5.61
C TYR A 385 28.03 -32.13 4.70
N ALA A 386 27.22 -31.49 3.87
CA ALA A 386 26.37 -32.05 2.84
C ALA A 386 26.69 -31.39 1.49
N GLY A 387 27.97 -31.39 1.09
CA GLY A 387 28.41 -30.91 -0.22
C GLY A 387 28.23 -29.41 -0.47
N GLN A 388 28.20 -28.59 0.57
CA GLN A 388 27.94 -27.15 0.45
C GLN A 388 29.18 -26.39 -0.06
N ARG A 389 29.01 -25.14 -0.51
CA ARG A 389 30.12 -24.35 -1.07
C ARG A 389 31.18 -24.03 0.00
N LEU A 390 32.46 -24.12 -0.36
CA LEU A 390 33.59 -23.84 0.52
C LEU A 390 33.57 -22.42 1.13
N SER A 391 32.99 -21.44 0.43
CA SER A 391 32.79 -20.09 0.98
C SER A 391 31.78 -20.11 2.14
N ALA A 392 30.60 -20.68 1.92
CA ALA A 392 29.55 -20.79 2.94
C ALA A 392 29.99 -21.63 4.16
N VAL A 393 30.84 -22.63 3.98
CA VAL A 393 31.46 -23.38 5.10
C VAL A 393 32.43 -22.49 5.89
N ARG A 394 33.19 -21.61 5.22
CA ARG A 394 34.09 -20.64 5.86
C ARG A 394 33.31 -19.52 6.57
N GLU A 395 32.25 -19.01 5.96
CA GLU A 395 31.38 -17.96 6.50
C GLU A 395 30.80 -18.40 7.86
N VAL A 396 30.22 -19.60 7.95
CA VAL A 396 29.72 -20.18 9.22
C VAL A 396 30.83 -20.32 10.27
N LEU A 397 32.03 -20.76 9.89
CA LEU A 397 33.15 -20.92 10.83
C LEU A 397 33.67 -19.57 11.36
N GLU A 398 33.64 -18.51 10.56
CA GLU A 398 34.00 -17.16 10.97
C GLU A 398 32.93 -16.52 11.88
N ASP A 399 31.63 -16.69 11.56
CA ASP A 399 30.52 -16.25 12.45
C ASP A 399 30.55 -16.95 13.82
N LEU A 400 30.91 -18.24 13.86
CA LEU A 400 31.13 -19.00 15.11
C LEU A 400 32.37 -18.52 15.88
N LYS A 401 33.43 -18.12 15.18
CA LYS A 401 34.68 -17.56 15.73
C LYS A 401 34.51 -16.12 16.24
N ALA A 402 33.50 -15.40 15.73
CA ALA A 402 33.17 -14.03 16.15
C ALA A 402 32.33 -13.96 17.44
N GLN A 403 31.78 -15.08 17.92
CA GLN A 403 30.91 -15.16 19.10
C GLN A 403 31.59 -14.68 20.39
N ALA A 404 30.85 -13.92 21.21
CA ALA A 404 31.39 -13.19 22.36
C ALA A 404 30.70 -13.58 23.68
N GLY A 405 31.51 -14.13 24.60
CA GLY A 405 31.09 -14.49 25.96
C GLY A 405 30.47 -15.89 26.10
N VAL A 406 30.80 -16.81 25.19
CA VAL A 406 30.53 -18.24 25.29
C VAL A 406 31.69 -19.00 24.65
N ALA A 407 32.10 -20.13 25.22
CA ALA A 407 33.12 -21.00 24.62
C ALA A 407 32.45 -22.08 23.76
N ILE A 408 33.01 -22.36 22.58
CA ILE A 408 32.43 -23.29 21.60
C ILE A 408 33.40 -24.46 21.35
N GLU A 409 32.98 -25.68 21.67
CA GLU A 409 33.60 -26.91 21.16
C GLU A 409 32.96 -27.26 19.80
N LEU A 410 33.75 -27.61 18.79
CA LEU A 410 33.23 -28.00 17.46
C LEU A 410 33.21 -29.51 17.25
N VAL A 411 32.13 -30.00 16.63
CA VAL A 411 32.03 -31.34 16.05
C VAL A 411 31.70 -31.22 14.57
N LEU A 412 32.70 -31.44 13.72
CA LEU A 412 32.61 -31.36 12.26
C LEU A 412 32.31 -32.75 11.70
N VAL A 413 31.10 -32.96 11.17
CA VAL A 413 30.69 -34.26 10.58
C VAL A 413 30.82 -34.18 9.07
N TRP A 414 32.04 -34.44 8.56
CA TRP A 414 32.47 -34.02 7.23
C TRP A 414 32.88 -35.21 6.35
N ASP A 415 32.70 -35.06 5.04
CA ASP A 415 33.11 -36.06 4.03
C ASP A 415 34.63 -36.28 4.14
N PRO A 416 35.13 -37.53 4.20
CA PRO A 416 36.57 -37.79 4.21
C PRO A 416 37.30 -37.12 3.03
N VAL A 417 36.72 -37.11 1.82
CA VAL A 417 37.39 -36.51 0.65
C VAL A 417 37.46 -34.97 0.76
N PHE A 418 36.39 -34.33 1.25
CA PHE A 418 36.40 -32.90 1.59
C PHE A 418 37.35 -32.58 2.74
N ALA A 419 37.33 -33.35 3.82
CA ALA A 419 38.10 -33.13 5.05
C ALA A 419 39.62 -33.28 4.82
N GLU A 420 40.05 -34.27 4.03
CA GLU A 420 41.45 -34.42 3.64
C GLU A 420 41.86 -33.44 2.52
N GLY A 421 40.91 -33.02 1.69
CA GLY A 421 41.08 -32.07 0.60
C GLY A 421 40.78 -30.61 0.98
N ALA A 422 39.74 -30.03 0.35
CA ALA A 422 39.46 -28.60 0.41
C ALA A 422 39.09 -28.05 1.81
N GLY A 423 38.53 -28.90 2.67
CA GLY A 423 38.20 -28.60 4.06
C GLY A 423 39.40 -28.64 5.02
N LYS A 424 40.53 -29.25 4.64
CA LYS A 424 41.68 -29.44 5.53
C LYS A 424 42.18 -28.13 6.17
N ALA A 425 42.36 -27.09 5.37
CA ALA A 425 42.80 -25.78 5.85
C ALA A 425 41.76 -25.08 6.77
N LEU A 426 40.47 -25.44 6.65
CA LEU A 426 39.42 -24.96 7.57
C LEU A 426 39.45 -25.73 8.90
N ILE A 427 39.75 -27.04 8.88
CA ILE A 427 39.96 -27.85 10.09
C ILE A 427 41.18 -27.33 10.86
N GLU A 428 42.30 -27.09 10.18
CA GLU A 428 43.54 -26.55 10.77
C GLU A 428 43.30 -25.15 11.37
N ALA A 429 42.58 -24.27 10.66
CA ALA A 429 42.20 -22.95 11.17
C ALA A 429 41.25 -23.02 12.38
N ALA A 430 40.29 -23.96 12.38
CA ALA A 430 39.39 -24.18 13.51
C ALA A 430 40.15 -24.71 14.73
N GLN A 431 41.06 -25.67 14.55
CA GLN A 431 41.90 -26.23 15.62
C GLN A 431 42.82 -25.18 16.27
N ALA A 432 43.16 -24.10 15.56
CA ALA A 432 43.93 -22.99 16.09
C ALA A 432 43.11 -21.96 16.90
N HIS A 433 41.77 -22.02 16.85
CA HIS A 433 40.89 -21.02 17.47
C HIS A 433 39.93 -21.58 18.52
N PHE A 434 39.29 -22.73 18.25
CA PHE A 434 38.30 -23.30 19.15
C PHE A 434 38.98 -24.23 20.19
N PRO A 435 38.58 -24.19 21.48
CA PRO A 435 39.20 -24.97 22.55
C PRO A 435 39.20 -26.49 22.32
N ARG A 436 38.28 -26.98 21.49
CA ARG A 436 38.22 -28.36 21.02
C ARG A 436 37.59 -28.42 19.64
N VAL A 437 38.18 -29.20 18.74
CA VAL A 437 37.60 -29.56 17.44
C VAL A 437 37.69 -31.07 17.27
N THR A 438 36.55 -31.71 17.04
CA THR A 438 36.43 -33.12 16.68
C THR A 438 36.00 -33.22 15.23
N VAL A 439 36.60 -34.12 14.44
CA VAL A 439 36.20 -34.39 13.05
C VAL A 439 35.72 -35.83 12.95
N ILE A 440 34.58 -36.05 12.30
CA ILE A 440 33.89 -37.34 12.17
C ILE A 440 33.63 -37.58 10.68
N THR A 441 34.16 -38.68 10.14
CA THR A 441 34.15 -39.00 8.69
C THR A 441 33.57 -40.38 8.36
N ASP A 442 33.28 -41.20 9.37
CA ASP A 442 32.82 -42.60 9.26
C ASP A 442 31.31 -42.76 8.96
N VAL A 443 30.54 -41.66 9.02
CA VAL A 443 29.11 -41.58 8.66
C VAL A 443 28.87 -41.72 7.14
N PHE A 444 29.94 -41.72 6.33
CA PHE A 444 29.88 -41.70 4.87
C PHE A 444 30.04 -43.12 4.31
N HIS A 445 28.91 -43.81 4.07
CA HIS A 445 28.91 -45.12 3.41
C HIS A 445 29.16 -45.01 1.89
N GLN A 446 29.85 -46.00 1.31
CA GLN A 446 30.44 -45.90 -0.04
C GLN A 446 29.45 -45.64 -1.19
N ASP A 447 28.17 -45.98 -1.03
CA ASP A 447 27.11 -45.74 -2.03
C ASP A 447 26.28 -44.47 -1.79
N ALA A 448 26.50 -43.75 -0.67
CA ALA A 448 25.69 -42.62 -0.23
C ALA A 448 26.47 -41.30 -0.32
N LEU A 449 26.13 -40.46 -1.31
CA LEU A 449 26.86 -39.23 -1.63
C LEU A 449 26.95 -38.19 -0.49
N GLN A 450 26.04 -38.19 0.48
CA GLN A 450 26.00 -37.27 1.62
C GLN A 450 25.26 -37.90 2.81
N PRO A 451 25.69 -37.70 4.08
CA PRO A 451 24.94 -38.08 5.27
C PRO A 451 23.76 -37.12 5.48
N THR A 452 22.78 -37.60 6.22
CA THR A 452 21.63 -36.78 6.61
C THR A 452 21.82 -36.23 8.02
N LEU A 453 21.12 -35.14 8.37
CA LEU A 453 21.29 -34.49 9.66
C LEU A 453 21.04 -35.46 10.84
N GLY A 454 20.01 -36.30 10.75
CA GLY A 454 19.78 -37.38 11.72
C GLY A 454 20.95 -38.34 11.91
N ALA A 455 21.58 -38.80 10.82
CA ALA A 455 22.77 -39.65 10.88
C ALA A 455 24.00 -38.91 11.46
N ALA A 456 24.19 -37.63 11.11
CA ALA A 456 25.25 -36.81 11.66
C ALA A 456 25.09 -36.57 13.17
N LEU A 457 23.86 -36.35 13.64
CA LEU A 457 23.54 -36.21 15.06
C LEU A 457 23.72 -37.53 15.85
N HIS A 458 23.40 -38.67 15.24
CA HIS A 458 23.68 -39.98 15.83
C HIS A 458 25.19 -40.16 16.10
N ALA A 459 26.04 -39.85 15.12
CA ALA A 459 27.48 -39.98 15.25
C ALA A 459 28.08 -38.94 16.23
N ALA A 460 27.68 -37.67 16.10
CA ALA A 460 28.14 -36.58 16.97
C ALA A 460 27.78 -36.78 18.46
N ARG A 461 26.76 -37.58 18.79
CA ARG A 461 26.34 -37.88 20.17
C ARG A 461 27.46 -38.36 21.09
N GLY A 462 28.44 -39.11 20.57
CA GLY A 462 29.60 -39.57 21.36
C GLY A 462 30.62 -38.47 21.70
N HIS A 463 30.47 -37.28 21.11
CA HIS A 463 31.46 -36.20 21.11
C HIS A 463 30.91 -34.87 21.65
N VAL A 464 29.61 -34.79 22.01
CA VAL A 464 29.05 -33.68 22.78
C VAL A 464 29.49 -33.82 24.24
N THR A 465 30.44 -32.98 24.66
CA THR A 465 31.03 -33.02 26.02
C THR A 465 30.63 -31.86 26.92
N THR A 466 29.75 -30.99 26.45
CA THR A 466 29.15 -29.89 27.22
C THR A 466 27.71 -30.20 27.64
N GLU A 467 27.14 -29.41 28.54
CA GLU A 467 25.74 -29.59 28.98
C GLU A 467 24.71 -29.22 27.90
N ALA A 468 25.11 -28.49 26.85
CA ALA A 468 24.23 -27.98 25.81
C ALA A 468 24.90 -27.96 24.43
N PHE A 469 24.15 -28.31 23.39
CA PHE A 469 24.63 -28.35 22.02
C PHE A 469 23.71 -27.58 21.07
N ALA A 470 24.30 -27.01 20.02
CA ALA A 470 23.60 -26.44 18.89
C ALA A 470 23.98 -27.20 17.61
N VAL A 471 23.19 -26.98 16.56
CA VAL A 471 23.35 -27.59 15.24
C VAL A 471 23.32 -26.45 14.24
N VAL A 472 24.26 -26.37 13.31
CA VAL A 472 24.33 -25.27 12.34
C VAL A 472 24.42 -25.78 10.89
N SER A 473 23.91 -24.98 9.97
CA SER A 473 23.95 -25.21 8.53
C SER A 473 24.55 -23.99 7.80
N THR A 474 25.08 -24.21 6.60
CA THR A 474 25.25 -23.12 5.63
C THR A 474 23.88 -22.54 5.26
N GLY A 475 23.79 -21.22 5.03
CA GLY A 475 22.53 -20.50 4.87
C GLY A 475 22.00 -19.89 6.18
N GLU A 476 22.79 -19.96 7.25
CA GLU A 476 22.53 -19.33 8.54
C GLU A 476 23.67 -18.34 8.86
N ARG A 477 23.35 -17.22 9.51
CA ARG A 477 24.32 -16.25 10.04
C ARG A 477 23.97 -15.89 11.49
N PHE A 478 24.98 -15.56 12.28
CA PHE A 478 24.86 -15.42 13.74
C PHE A 478 25.45 -14.10 14.24
N PHE A 479 24.63 -13.30 14.91
CA PHE A 479 25.11 -12.11 15.63
C PHE A 479 26.06 -12.54 16.77
N ARG A 480 27.03 -11.69 17.13
CA ARG A 480 28.12 -12.04 18.06
C ARG A 480 27.65 -12.31 19.49
N ASP A 481 26.41 -11.96 19.84
CA ASP A 481 25.78 -12.32 21.11
C ASP A 481 24.79 -13.51 21.06
N HIS A 482 24.57 -14.11 19.89
CA HIS A 482 23.58 -15.18 19.65
C HIS A 482 23.74 -16.38 20.59
N PHE A 483 24.85 -17.13 20.51
CA PHE A 483 25.02 -18.35 21.30
C PHE A 483 25.18 -18.09 22.80
N ARG A 484 25.69 -16.90 23.19
CA ARG A 484 25.68 -16.47 24.61
C ARG A 484 24.24 -16.28 25.11
N SER A 485 23.41 -15.54 24.37
CA SER A 485 22.01 -15.29 24.76
C SER A 485 21.21 -16.58 24.88
N LEU A 486 21.44 -17.55 23.99
CA LEU A 486 20.86 -18.89 24.06
C LEU A 486 21.30 -19.67 25.32
N ALA A 487 22.59 -19.68 25.65
CA ALA A 487 23.11 -20.38 26.82
C ALA A 487 22.66 -19.72 28.15
N GLN A 488 22.55 -18.39 28.16
CA GLN A 488 21.96 -17.65 29.28
C GLN A 488 20.45 -17.94 29.42
N ALA A 489 19.69 -17.96 28.32
CA ALA A 489 18.27 -18.32 28.33
C ALA A 489 18.01 -19.78 28.80
N LEU A 490 18.89 -20.71 28.41
CA LEU A 490 18.82 -22.13 28.81
C LEU A 490 18.99 -22.33 30.32
N THR A 491 19.75 -21.46 30.99
CA THR A 491 20.12 -21.58 32.40
C THR A 491 19.20 -20.82 33.38
N VAL A 492 18.20 -20.06 32.90
CA VAL A 492 17.29 -19.25 33.74
C VAL A 492 16.50 -20.09 34.76
N PRO A 493 16.76 -19.96 36.08
CA PRO A 493 16.00 -20.66 37.12
C PRO A 493 14.70 -19.88 37.38
N GLY A 494 13.55 -20.39 36.92
CA GLY A 494 12.31 -19.59 36.96
C GLY A 494 11.00 -20.30 36.62
N GLY A 495 10.86 -21.61 36.86
CA GLY A 495 9.59 -22.29 36.58
C GLY A 495 9.48 -23.71 37.14
N ARG A 496 8.25 -24.24 37.19
CA ARG A 496 7.96 -25.63 37.59
C ARG A 496 8.40 -26.67 36.54
N ALA A 497 8.65 -26.25 35.30
CA ALA A 497 9.11 -27.10 34.22
C ALA A 497 10.58 -26.80 33.88
N ARG A 498 11.38 -27.86 33.70
CA ARG A 498 12.79 -27.79 33.30
C ARG A 498 12.93 -27.17 31.91
N VAL A 499 13.88 -26.27 31.73
CA VAL A 499 14.28 -25.81 30.40
C VAL A 499 15.12 -26.91 29.74
N LEU A 500 14.75 -27.31 28.52
CA LEU A 500 15.51 -28.32 27.76
C LEU A 500 16.05 -27.78 26.42
N ALA A 501 15.57 -26.64 25.95
CA ALA A 501 16.20 -25.88 24.88
C ALA A 501 15.99 -24.37 25.05
N ALA A 502 16.78 -23.57 24.33
CA ALA A 502 16.57 -22.15 24.12
C ALA A 502 16.40 -21.85 22.62
N ALA A 503 15.67 -20.77 22.31
CA ALA A 503 15.44 -20.29 20.93
C ALA A 503 15.64 -18.76 20.86
N SER A 504 16.30 -18.30 19.79
CA SER A 504 16.43 -16.87 19.51
C SER A 504 15.26 -16.32 18.69
N GLY A 505 15.24 -15.00 18.52
CA GLY A 505 14.53 -14.38 17.40
C GLY A 505 15.28 -14.56 16.09
N GLN A 506 14.51 -14.60 15.00
CA GLN A 506 14.93 -14.82 13.62
C GLN A 506 14.63 -13.62 12.74
N LEU A 507 15.64 -13.19 12.00
CA LEU A 507 15.50 -12.39 10.79
C LEU A 507 15.56 -13.31 9.55
N ASP A 508 14.81 -13.00 8.51
CA ASP A 508 15.00 -13.58 7.18
C ASP A 508 15.75 -12.59 6.29
N GLU A 509 16.71 -13.08 5.49
CA GLU A 509 17.58 -12.34 4.58
C GLU A 509 17.33 -12.79 3.13
N ASP A 510 16.72 -11.89 2.34
CA ASP A 510 16.40 -12.05 0.91
C ASP A 510 17.34 -11.21 0.04
N TYR A 511 17.51 -11.56 -1.24
CA TYR A 511 18.30 -10.78 -2.20
C TYR A 511 17.38 -9.96 -3.13
N GLU A 512 17.60 -8.65 -3.24
CA GLU A 512 16.84 -7.79 -4.17
C GLU A 512 17.67 -7.39 -5.40
N GLY A 513 17.11 -7.62 -6.59
CA GLY A 513 17.59 -7.06 -7.87
C GLY A 513 18.19 -8.04 -8.87
N ALA A 514 18.20 -7.64 -10.15
CA ALA A 514 18.69 -8.46 -11.27
C ALA A 514 20.23 -8.67 -11.30
N LYS A 515 20.98 -8.00 -10.41
CA LYS A 515 22.41 -8.22 -10.17
C LYS A 515 22.56 -8.74 -8.74
N ARG A 516 22.92 -10.02 -8.60
CA ARG A 516 22.78 -10.84 -7.38
C ARG A 516 23.65 -10.45 -6.17
N ASP A 517 24.45 -9.39 -6.28
CA ASP A 517 25.67 -9.21 -5.47
C ASP A 517 25.74 -7.88 -4.69
N LEU A 518 24.65 -7.10 -4.58
CA LEU A 518 24.70 -5.72 -4.05
C LEU A 518 23.86 -5.46 -2.78
N PHE A 519 22.57 -5.81 -2.75
CA PHE A 519 21.69 -5.47 -1.63
C PHE A 519 20.91 -6.68 -1.12
N VAL A 520 21.05 -6.95 0.18
CA VAL A 520 20.22 -7.91 0.91
C VAL A 520 19.17 -7.18 1.75
N ARG A 521 17.95 -7.69 1.72
CA ARG A 521 16.81 -7.20 2.50
C ARG A 521 16.65 -8.06 3.74
N ARG A 522 16.48 -7.43 4.91
CA ARG A 522 16.17 -8.16 6.16
C ARG A 522 14.74 -7.90 6.62
N THR A 523 14.05 -8.94 7.07
CA THR A 523 12.72 -8.84 7.69
C THR A 523 12.64 -9.61 9.00
N VAL A 524 11.77 -9.19 9.93
CA VAL A 524 11.54 -9.90 11.19
C VAL A 524 10.57 -11.05 10.93
N ALA A 525 11.08 -12.27 10.84
CA ALA A 525 10.31 -13.46 10.46
C ALA A 525 9.71 -14.23 11.65
N GLY A 526 10.35 -14.14 12.83
CA GLY A 526 9.78 -14.71 14.05
C GLY A 526 10.66 -14.51 15.26
N LEU A 527 10.21 -13.74 16.24
CA LEU A 527 10.94 -13.52 17.50
C LEU A 527 10.74 -14.67 18.48
N ASN A 528 9.48 -15.03 18.67
CA ASN A 528 9.07 -16.04 19.62
C ASN A 528 9.06 -17.42 18.96
N MET A 529 9.10 -18.46 19.78
CA MET A 529 8.98 -19.86 19.38
C MET A 529 7.60 -20.39 19.81
N PRO A 530 6.83 -21.09 18.96
CA PRO A 530 5.51 -21.61 19.34
C PRO A 530 5.54 -22.50 20.57
N SER A 531 4.62 -22.30 21.50
CA SER A 531 4.57 -23.06 22.76
C SER A 531 3.84 -24.41 22.66
N ASP A 532 3.12 -24.65 21.55
CA ASP A 532 2.37 -25.89 21.31
C ASP A 532 3.21 -26.89 20.48
N PRO A 533 3.38 -28.15 20.95
CA PRO A 533 4.01 -29.22 20.16
C PRO A 533 3.37 -29.42 18.78
N ARG A 534 2.07 -29.10 18.62
CA ARG A 534 1.34 -29.25 17.37
C ARG A 534 1.82 -28.27 16.30
N ASP A 535 2.25 -27.07 16.68
CA ASP A 535 2.79 -26.07 15.76
C ASP A 535 4.13 -26.56 15.17
N VAL A 536 4.97 -27.18 16.00
CA VAL A 536 6.20 -27.87 15.56
C VAL A 536 5.90 -29.07 14.67
N LEU A 537 4.77 -29.77 14.84
CA LEU A 537 4.34 -30.89 13.98
C LEU A 537 3.72 -30.49 12.64
N VAL A 538 3.42 -29.20 12.40
CA VAL A 538 2.86 -28.71 11.13
C VAL A 538 3.78 -27.73 10.41
N ASN A 539 4.54 -26.90 11.13
CA ASN A 539 5.44 -25.91 10.55
C ASN A 539 6.85 -26.49 10.34
N SER A 540 7.15 -26.87 9.10
CA SER A 540 8.45 -27.43 8.71
C SER A 540 9.57 -26.39 8.57
N ASP A 541 9.30 -25.09 8.58
CA ASP A 541 10.35 -24.06 8.56
C ASP A 541 11.08 -23.96 9.91
N LEU A 542 10.40 -24.31 11.01
CA LEU A 542 11.04 -24.45 12.33
C LEU A 542 12.09 -25.56 12.36
N TRP A 543 12.01 -26.53 11.43
CA TRP A 543 12.96 -27.66 11.36
C TRP A 543 14.20 -27.29 10.52
N ARG A 544 14.01 -26.38 9.55
CA ARG A 544 15.02 -25.88 8.59
C ARG A 544 15.91 -24.77 9.16
N THR A 545 15.73 -24.40 10.43
CA THR A 545 16.45 -23.30 11.12
C THR A 545 17.25 -23.80 12.34
N PRO A 546 18.06 -24.88 12.21
CA PRO A 546 18.69 -25.54 13.35
C PRO A 546 19.57 -24.60 14.20
N GLY A 547 20.28 -23.66 13.58
CA GLY A 547 21.17 -22.71 14.26
C GLY A 547 20.45 -21.69 15.15
N ARG A 548 19.11 -21.58 15.04
CA ARG A 548 18.26 -20.74 15.89
C ARG A 548 18.16 -21.28 17.34
N TYR A 549 18.54 -22.54 17.57
CA TYR A 549 18.28 -23.27 18.81
C TYR A 549 19.55 -23.75 19.52
N LEU A 550 19.47 -23.82 20.85
CA LEU A 550 20.44 -24.50 21.72
C LEU A 550 19.70 -25.53 22.58
N PHE A 551 20.09 -26.80 22.48
CA PHE A 551 19.45 -27.94 23.14
C PHE A 551 20.30 -28.45 24.32
N SER A 552 19.68 -28.89 25.41
CA SER A 552 20.37 -29.61 26.49
C SER A 552 20.89 -30.96 25.97
N ALA A 553 22.16 -31.30 26.22
CA ALA A 553 22.82 -32.52 25.71
C ALA A 553 22.11 -33.83 26.12
N GLY A 554 21.37 -33.81 27.23
CA GLY A 554 20.48 -34.91 27.62
C GLY A 554 19.47 -35.31 26.54
N LEU A 555 18.97 -34.37 25.73
CA LEU A 555 18.03 -34.65 24.63
C LEU A 555 18.65 -35.55 23.55
N LEU A 556 19.92 -35.33 23.21
CA LEU A 556 20.63 -36.15 22.22
C LEU A 556 20.88 -37.57 22.73
N THR A 557 20.88 -37.76 24.05
CA THR A 557 20.93 -39.09 24.70
C THR A 557 19.54 -39.74 24.76
N SER A 558 18.48 -38.99 25.10
CA SER A 558 17.10 -39.49 25.13
C SER A 558 16.43 -39.63 23.76
N ALA A 559 17.06 -39.13 22.69
CA ALA A 559 16.55 -39.25 21.33
C ALA A 559 16.34 -40.69 20.84
N GLY A 560 17.05 -41.67 21.45
CA GLY A 560 17.07 -43.06 21.02
C GLY A 560 18.07 -43.28 19.89
N ALA A 561 19.03 -44.20 20.10
CA ALA A 561 20.13 -44.41 19.15
C ALA A 561 19.63 -44.76 17.74
N GLU A 562 18.61 -45.61 17.65
CA GLU A 562 18.05 -46.13 16.40
C GLU A 562 17.12 -45.14 15.68
N VAL A 563 16.65 -44.10 16.38
CA VAL A 563 15.63 -43.16 15.85
C VAL A 563 16.29 -42.00 15.08
N LEU A 564 17.41 -41.46 15.57
CA LEU A 564 18.10 -40.34 14.92
C LEU A 564 18.45 -40.62 13.44
N PRO A 565 19.02 -41.78 13.04
CA PRO A 565 19.33 -42.06 11.63
C PRO A 565 18.12 -42.16 10.69
N LEU A 566 16.89 -42.24 11.22
CA LEU A 566 15.65 -42.29 10.45
C LEU A 566 15.03 -40.90 10.20
N LEU A 567 15.57 -39.87 10.87
CA LEU A 567 15.03 -38.51 10.91
C LEU A 567 15.97 -37.54 10.20
N ASP A 568 15.91 -37.48 8.87
CA ASP A 568 16.81 -36.66 8.06
C ASP A 568 16.63 -35.16 8.33
N ASP A 569 15.64 -34.54 7.68
CA ASP A 569 15.30 -33.13 7.84
C ASP A 569 14.43 -32.93 9.12
N GLY A 570 13.90 -34.03 9.68
CA GLY A 570 13.05 -34.06 10.86
C GLY A 570 13.76 -34.04 12.23
N ALA A 571 15.09 -34.18 12.29
CA ALA A 571 15.78 -34.28 13.58
C ALA A 571 15.62 -33.03 14.47
N THR A 572 15.73 -31.82 13.90
CA THR A 572 15.49 -30.55 14.61
C THR A 572 14.08 -30.50 15.19
N GLY A 573 13.08 -30.89 14.39
CA GLY A 573 11.68 -30.98 14.82
C GLY A 573 11.49 -31.98 15.96
N TYR A 574 12.16 -33.13 15.91
CA TYR A 574 12.11 -34.13 16.99
C TYR A 574 12.73 -33.66 18.30
N LEU A 575 13.86 -32.95 18.27
CA LEU A 575 14.49 -32.36 19.46
C LEU A 575 13.60 -31.27 20.09
N LEU A 576 12.93 -30.45 19.26
CA LEU A 576 11.93 -29.48 19.71
C LEU A 576 10.70 -30.17 20.33
N LEU A 577 10.24 -31.29 19.75
CA LEU A 577 9.11 -32.07 20.29
C LEU A 577 9.47 -32.76 21.61
N GLN A 578 10.63 -33.42 21.72
CA GLN A 578 11.12 -33.93 23.01
C GLN A 578 11.23 -32.82 24.05
N THR A 579 11.65 -31.61 23.65
CA THR A 579 11.72 -30.45 24.55
C THR A 579 10.35 -30.01 25.06
N LEU A 580 9.36 -29.84 24.18
CA LEU A 580 8.02 -29.37 24.57
C LEU A 580 7.18 -30.45 25.30
N ILE A 581 7.52 -31.73 25.14
CA ILE A 581 6.90 -32.84 25.88
C ILE A 581 7.58 -33.02 27.27
N GLY A 582 8.90 -32.92 27.35
CA GLY A 582 9.68 -33.17 28.57
C GLY A 582 9.97 -31.93 29.44
N GLY A 583 9.63 -30.74 28.98
CA GLY A 583 10.02 -29.48 29.62
C GLY A 583 9.49 -28.25 28.89
N ARG A 584 10.32 -27.20 28.76
CA ARG A 584 10.01 -25.98 28.00
C ARG A 584 11.18 -25.50 27.15
N VAL A 585 10.87 -24.74 26.11
CA VAL A 585 11.83 -23.88 25.40
C VAL A 585 11.86 -22.51 26.10
N ALA A 586 13.06 -22.04 26.47
CA ALA A 586 13.28 -20.64 26.85
C ALA A 586 13.51 -19.78 25.59
N GLN A 587 13.21 -18.49 25.66
CA GLN A 587 13.33 -17.59 24.51
C GLN A 587 14.25 -16.44 24.89
N THR A 588 15.17 -16.07 24.01
CA THR A 588 16.12 -14.96 24.30
C THR A 588 15.44 -13.59 24.28
N GLY A 589 14.31 -13.49 23.56
CA GLY A 589 13.63 -12.23 23.31
C GLY A 589 14.46 -11.23 22.49
N GLU A 590 15.48 -11.70 21.75
CA GLU A 590 16.37 -10.88 20.92
C GLU A 590 16.54 -11.51 19.54
N ALA A 591 16.52 -10.68 18.50
CA ALA A 591 16.94 -11.09 17.16
C ALA A 591 18.48 -11.21 17.14
N GLY A 592 18.97 -12.44 16.98
CA GLY A 592 20.40 -12.78 16.91
C GLY A 592 20.75 -13.81 15.83
N TYR A 593 19.73 -14.40 15.19
CA TYR A 593 19.85 -15.38 14.13
C TYR A 593 19.29 -14.82 12.82
N VAL A 594 20.00 -15.06 11.72
CA VAL A 594 19.57 -14.67 10.37
C VAL A 594 19.51 -15.92 9.48
N ARG A 595 18.35 -16.21 8.91
CA ARG A 595 18.17 -17.20 7.85
C ARG A 595 18.38 -16.54 6.50
N ILE A 596 19.38 -16.97 5.73
CA ILE A 596 19.52 -16.60 4.33
C ILE A 596 18.52 -17.45 3.54
N ILE A 597 17.58 -16.81 2.84
CA ILE A 597 16.63 -17.51 1.98
C ILE A 597 17.33 -17.86 0.65
N PRO A 598 17.47 -19.14 0.28
CA PRO A 598 18.22 -19.51 -0.92
C PRO A 598 17.49 -19.14 -2.21
N ASP A 599 18.26 -18.65 -3.19
CA ASP A 599 17.86 -18.61 -4.60
C ASP A 599 17.36 -20.01 -5.02
N ALA A 600 16.27 -20.08 -5.81
CA ALA A 600 15.41 -21.27 -5.98
C ALA A 600 16.03 -22.50 -6.71
N VAL A 601 17.35 -22.59 -6.74
CA VAL A 601 18.18 -23.58 -7.44
C VAL A 601 18.75 -24.64 -6.48
N THR A 602 18.80 -24.40 -5.16
CA THR A 602 19.15 -25.45 -4.20
C THR A 602 18.04 -26.50 -4.11
N ARG A 603 18.40 -27.78 -4.33
CA ARG A 603 17.46 -28.91 -4.27
C ARG A 603 16.82 -29.01 -2.89
N MET A 604 15.56 -28.57 -2.75
CA MET A 604 14.78 -28.89 -1.57
C MET A 604 14.63 -30.43 -1.46
N PRO A 605 14.66 -31.00 -0.24
CA PRO A 605 14.11 -32.33 -0.01
C PRO A 605 12.69 -32.38 -0.56
N SER A 606 12.31 -33.46 -1.24
CA SER A 606 10.97 -33.56 -1.81
C SER A 606 9.92 -33.41 -0.70
N ALA A 607 8.82 -32.71 -0.96
CA ALA A 607 7.76 -32.51 0.03
C ALA A 607 7.24 -33.84 0.61
N GLN A 608 7.33 -34.92 -0.19
CA GLN A 608 7.05 -36.29 0.23
C GLN A 608 7.99 -36.83 1.32
N ARG A 609 9.29 -36.47 1.34
CA ARG A 609 10.24 -36.88 2.40
C ARG A 609 9.88 -36.24 3.73
N ILE A 610 9.65 -34.93 3.72
CA ILE A 610 9.26 -34.16 4.92
C ILE A 610 7.91 -34.63 5.44
N ALA A 611 6.92 -34.84 4.57
CA ALA A 611 5.61 -35.38 4.96
C ALA A 611 5.71 -36.80 5.57
N ARG A 612 6.58 -37.67 5.03
CA ARG A 612 6.85 -39.00 5.63
C ARG A 612 7.50 -38.90 7.01
N GLN A 613 8.40 -37.95 7.24
CA GLN A 613 9.02 -37.74 8.55
C GLN A 613 8.07 -37.09 9.55
N GLN A 614 7.23 -36.14 9.13
CA GLN A 614 6.10 -35.65 9.93
C GLN A 614 5.16 -36.79 10.33
N GLN A 615 4.87 -37.72 9.42
CA GLN A 615 4.01 -38.87 9.72
C GLN A 615 4.69 -39.86 10.68
N PHE A 616 5.94 -40.25 10.42
CA PHE A 616 6.72 -41.11 11.31
C PHE A 616 6.85 -40.55 12.72
N LEU A 617 7.04 -39.22 12.88
CA LEU A 617 7.06 -38.57 14.18
C LEU A 617 5.68 -38.60 14.88
N ARG A 618 4.58 -38.38 14.14
CA ARG A 618 3.22 -38.51 14.67
C ARG A 618 2.89 -39.94 15.12
N ASP A 619 3.40 -40.95 14.41
CA ASP A 619 3.18 -42.36 14.74
C ASP A 619 4.09 -42.83 15.90
N THR A 620 5.35 -42.38 15.95
CA THR A 620 6.32 -42.72 17.00
C THR A 620 5.95 -42.10 18.37
N LEU A 621 5.30 -40.93 18.37
CA LEU A 621 4.87 -40.26 19.61
C LEU A 621 3.53 -40.79 20.17
N ARG A 622 2.91 -41.81 19.57
CA ARG A 622 1.69 -42.46 20.10
C ARG A 622 2.00 -43.48 21.21
N PHE A 623 2.15 -42.99 22.43
CA PHE A 623 1.90 -43.82 23.61
C PHE A 623 0.39 -44.03 23.80
N ASP A 624 -0.10 -45.12 23.23
CA ASP A 624 -1.51 -45.59 23.22
C ASP A 624 -2.52 -44.67 22.48
N PRO A 625 -3.73 -45.18 22.13
CA PRO A 625 -4.53 -44.58 21.06
C PRO A 625 -5.40 -43.41 21.51
N LEU A 626 -5.23 -42.27 20.84
CA LEU A 626 -6.37 -41.38 20.55
C LEU A 626 -7.39 -42.17 19.71
N PRO A 627 -8.65 -42.37 20.16
CA PRO A 627 -9.61 -43.16 19.41
C PRO A 627 -9.95 -42.55 18.05
N GLY A 628 -10.03 -43.37 17.00
CA GLY A 628 -10.69 -42.99 15.74
C GLY A 628 -9.83 -42.82 14.49
N LEU A 629 -8.50 -43.04 14.54
CA LEU A 629 -7.68 -43.13 13.32
C LEU A 629 -7.56 -44.58 12.84
N PRO A 630 -7.86 -44.87 11.55
CA PRO A 630 -7.86 -46.24 11.03
C PRO A 630 -6.43 -46.79 10.83
N PRO A 631 -6.22 -48.11 10.98
CA PRO A 631 -4.92 -48.73 10.74
C PRO A 631 -4.58 -48.74 9.24
N VAL A 632 -3.34 -48.36 8.91
CA VAL A 632 -2.78 -48.53 7.55
C VAL A 632 -2.41 -50.01 7.37
N PRO A 633 -2.79 -50.67 6.25
CA PRO A 633 -2.52 -52.10 6.04
C PRO A 633 -1.01 -52.38 5.83
N PRO A 634 -0.54 -53.59 6.19
CA PRO A 634 0.87 -53.96 6.05
C PRO A 634 1.27 -54.15 4.58
N VAL A 635 2.46 -53.66 4.22
CA VAL A 635 3.01 -53.79 2.86
C VAL A 635 3.65 -55.17 2.68
N THR A 636 2.87 -56.17 2.29
CA THR A 636 3.39 -57.44 1.77
C THR A 636 3.66 -57.32 0.27
N GLY A 637 4.93 -57.27 -0.12
CA GLY A 637 5.32 -57.06 -1.51
C GLY A 637 5.39 -58.34 -2.34
N THR A 638 4.61 -58.40 -3.43
CA THR A 638 4.90 -59.14 -4.68
C THR A 638 4.00 -58.59 -5.78
N GLY A 639 4.55 -58.13 -6.91
CA GLY A 639 3.74 -57.70 -8.06
C GLY A 639 4.36 -56.58 -8.90
N LEU A 640 5.34 -56.90 -9.75
CA LEU A 640 5.70 -56.04 -10.88
C LEU A 640 4.80 -56.37 -12.07
N ASN A 641 3.74 -55.58 -12.26
CA ASN A 641 3.34 -54.99 -13.54
C ASN A 641 2.07 -54.15 -13.32
N GLY A 642 1.93 -53.07 -14.10
CA GLY A 642 1.07 -51.95 -13.74
C GLY A 642 -0.43 -52.18 -13.92
N ASP A 643 -1.20 -51.43 -13.13
CA ASP A 643 -2.29 -50.63 -13.68
C ASP A 643 -2.46 -49.31 -12.89
N LEU A 644 -3.27 -48.39 -13.42
CA LEU A 644 -3.26 -46.97 -13.04
C LEU A 644 -3.63 -46.66 -11.57
N ALA A 645 -2.90 -45.72 -10.97
CA ALA A 645 -3.28 -45.09 -9.70
C ALA A 645 -4.45 -44.11 -9.91
N VAL A 646 -5.59 -44.38 -9.27
CA VAL A 646 -6.79 -43.51 -9.35
C VAL A 646 -6.60 -42.29 -8.46
N ALA A 647 -6.71 -41.09 -9.03
CA ALA A 647 -6.67 -39.82 -8.28
C ALA A 647 -7.86 -39.68 -7.33
N PRO A 648 -7.73 -39.01 -6.17
CA PRO A 648 -8.82 -38.86 -5.21
C PRO A 648 -10.03 -38.15 -5.82
N PHE A 649 -11.21 -38.71 -5.60
CA PHE A 649 -12.47 -38.16 -6.10
C PHE A 649 -12.81 -36.84 -5.38
N VAL A 650 -12.93 -35.75 -6.15
CA VAL A 650 -13.43 -34.47 -5.64
C VAL A 650 -14.86 -34.22 -6.15
N PRO A 651 -15.87 -34.18 -5.26
CA PRO A 651 -17.28 -34.02 -5.61
C PRO A 651 -17.63 -32.62 -6.13
N ARG A 652 -18.85 -32.46 -6.65
CA ARG A 652 -19.34 -31.21 -7.26
C ARG A 652 -20.45 -30.54 -6.45
N ILE A 653 -20.34 -29.23 -6.23
CA ILE A 653 -21.37 -28.35 -5.63
C ILE A 653 -22.16 -27.64 -6.73
N PHE A 654 -23.48 -27.54 -6.61
CA PHE A 654 -24.31 -26.78 -7.56
C PHE A 654 -24.44 -25.31 -7.14
N LEU A 655 -24.76 -24.45 -8.12
CA LEU A 655 -24.93 -23.01 -7.93
C LEU A 655 -26.35 -22.66 -7.48
N ASP A 656 -26.45 -21.57 -6.72
CA ASP A 656 -27.67 -20.92 -6.23
C ASP A 656 -28.54 -21.80 -5.30
N GLU A 657 -27.97 -22.88 -4.76
CA GLU A 657 -28.59 -23.77 -3.77
C GLU A 657 -27.81 -23.74 -2.44
N MET A 658 -28.53 -23.63 -1.31
CA MET A 658 -27.94 -23.78 0.03
C MET A 658 -28.14 -25.21 0.51
N MET A 659 -27.09 -26.02 0.54
CA MET A 659 -27.16 -27.40 0.97
C MET A 659 -26.91 -27.52 2.47
N ASP A 660 -27.79 -28.25 3.13
CA ASP A 660 -27.77 -28.55 4.56
C ASP A 660 -26.66 -29.58 4.90
N VAL A 661 -25.98 -29.47 6.05
CA VAL A 661 -24.85 -30.36 6.44
C VAL A 661 -25.22 -31.31 7.60
N ARG A 662 -26.52 -31.55 7.85
CA ARG A 662 -26.99 -32.54 8.83
C ARG A 662 -26.79 -33.99 8.37
N THR A 663 -26.92 -34.89 9.34
CA THR A 663 -26.83 -36.36 9.15
C THR A 663 -27.69 -36.85 7.98
N GLY A 664 -27.07 -37.57 7.03
CA GLY A 664 -27.73 -38.12 5.85
C GLY A 664 -27.83 -37.17 4.65
N SER A 665 -27.34 -35.93 4.75
CA SER A 665 -27.29 -35.00 3.62
C SER A 665 -26.22 -35.37 2.59
N ALA A 666 -26.51 -35.08 1.31
CA ALA A 666 -25.51 -35.13 0.24
C ALA A 666 -24.33 -34.17 0.46
N ALA A 667 -24.49 -33.09 1.26
CA ALA A 667 -23.42 -32.13 1.53
C ALA A 667 -22.24 -32.70 2.32
N LEU A 668 -22.43 -33.84 2.98
CA LEU A 668 -21.37 -34.52 3.75
C LEU A 668 -20.19 -34.97 2.87
N GLN A 669 -20.39 -35.12 1.56
CA GLN A 669 -19.31 -35.42 0.62
C GLN A 669 -18.27 -34.29 0.49
N TYR A 670 -18.64 -33.05 0.82
CA TYR A 670 -17.77 -31.88 0.68
C TYR A 670 -16.79 -31.69 1.85
N LEU A 671 -16.90 -32.50 2.90
CA LEU A 671 -16.08 -32.41 4.10
C LEU A 671 -14.76 -33.15 3.87
N ASP A 672 -13.62 -32.48 4.06
CA ASP A 672 -12.29 -33.07 3.91
C ASP A 672 -11.64 -33.39 5.27
N THR A 673 -11.43 -32.36 6.10
CA THR A 673 -10.69 -32.49 7.36
C THR A 673 -11.21 -31.56 8.44
N GLY A 674 -11.06 -31.94 9.71
CA GLY A 674 -11.36 -31.08 10.87
C GLY A 674 -12.84 -30.94 11.25
N PHE A 675 -13.70 -31.84 10.77
CA PHE A 675 -15.11 -31.92 11.17
C PHE A 675 -15.37 -33.13 12.08
N SER A 676 -16.35 -32.99 12.97
CA SER A 676 -16.86 -34.07 13.82
C SER A 676 -17.67 -35.10 13.03
N HIS A 677 -18.26 -36.10 13.69
CA HIS A 677 -19.35 -36.85 13.07
C HIS A 677 -20.57 -35.92 12.84
N PRO A 678 -21.41 -36.17 11.81
CA PRO A 678 -22.64 -35.41 11.60
C PRO A 678 -23.64 -35.61 12.74
N GLU A 679 -24.48 -34.61 12.97
CA GLU A 679 -25.52 -34.62 14.00
C GLU A 679 -26.88 -34.14 13.43
N ALA A 680 -27.90 -34.10 14.29
CA ALA A 680 -29.22 -33.59 13.93
C ALA A 680 -29.28 -32.05 13.84
N GLY A 681 -28.31 -31.35 14.45
CA GLY A 681 -28.20 -29.88 14.42
C GLY A 681 -27.27 -29.32 13.34
N GLY A 682 -26.43 -30.15 12.72
CA GLY A 682 -25.40 -29.76 11.75
C GLY A 682 -24.17 -30.65 11.91
N ILE A 683 -22.98 -30.11 11.67
CA ILE A 683 -21.70 -30.75 11.97
C ILE A 683 -20.74 -29.76 12.61
N TRP A 684 -20.08 -30.14 13.70
CA TRP A 684 -19.13 -29.26 14.36
C TRP A 684 -17.75 -29.32 13.70
N ILE A 685 -17.03 -28.21 13.77
CA ILE A 685 -15.58 -28.20 13.60
C ILE A 685 -14.98 -28.72 14.91
N ASP A 686 -14.17 -29.78 14.82
CA ASP A 686 -13.48 -30.39 15.96
C ASP A 686 -12.01 -29.98 15.94
N GLY A 687 -11.66 -29.04 16.82
CA GLY A 687 -10.42 -28.28 16.76
C GLY A 687 -10.62 -26.90 16.11
N GLY A 688 -9.51 -26.29 15.66
CA GLY A 688 -9.51 -24.89 15.20
C GLY A 688 -9.77 -24.67 13.71
N VAL A 689 -9.87 -25.71 12.88
CA VAL A 689 -10.02 -25.56 11.42
C VAL A 689 -10.84 -26.70 10.82
N GLY A 690 -11.97 -26.39 10.19
CA GLY A 690 -12.69 -27.28 9.30
C GLY A 690 -12.36 -26.96 7.84
N THR A 691 -12.17 -27.98 7.01
CA THR A 691 -11.79 -27.81 5.59
C THR A 691 -12.79 -28.52 4.69
N LEU A 692 -13.43 -27.78 3.81
CA LEU A 692 -14.28 -28.29 2.73
C LEU A 692 -13.44 -28.47 1.46
N ARG A 693 -13.69 -29.52 0.65
CA ARG A 693 -13.08 -29.68 -0.68
C ARG A 693 -14.12 -30.10 -1.73
N PHE A 694 -14.27 -29.29 -2.78
CA PHE A 694 -15.26 -29.52 -3.84
C PHE A 694 -14.89 -28.83 -5.17
N ARG A 695 -15.60 -29.15 -6.25
CA ARG A 695 -15.55 -28.44 -7.55
C ARG A 695 -16.89 -27.75 -7.81
N ILE A 696 -16.94 -26.58 -8.44
CA ILE A 696 -18.23 -25.97 -8.84
C ILE A 696 -18.78 -26.68 -10.09
N ALA A 697 -20.00 -27.20 -10.00
CA ALA A 697 -20.74 -27.73 -11.13
C ALA A 697 -21.14 -26.59 -12.07
N ASN A 698 -20.94 -26.79 -13.38
CA ASN A 698 -21.32 -25.84 -14.42
C ASN A 698 -20.66 -24.45 -14.31
N ALA A 699 -19.45 -24.36 -13.75
CA ALA A 699 -18.60 -23.17 -13.68
C ALA A 699 -18.15 -22.57 -15.04
N GLY A 700 -18.82 -22.92 -16.14
CA GLY A 700 -18.58 -22.37 -17.49
C GLY A 700 -19.42 -21.14 -17.83
N LYS A 701 -20.20 -20.60 -16.88
CA LYS A 701 -20.95 -19.35 -16.97
C LYS A 701 -20.81 -18.60 -15.65
N ILE A 702 -19.81 -17.72 -15.53
CA ILE A 702 -19.45 -17.07 -14.26
C ILE A 702 -19.85 -15.60 -14.29
N GLU A 703 -20.95 -15.29 -13.61
CA GLU A 703 -21.16 -13.97 -13.01
C GLU A 703 -20.43 -13.93 -11.65
N ASP A 704 -20.20 -12.74 -11.06
CA ASP A 704 -19.52 -12.62 -9.75
C ASP A 704 -20.11 -13.57 -8.69
N MET A 705 -19.30 -14.45 -8.12
CA MET A 705 -19.75 -15.47 -7.15
C MET A 705 -19.47 -15.10 -5.70
N GLN A 706 -20.23 -15.68 -4.78
CA GLN A 706 -19.99 -15.67 -3.33
C GLN A 706 -20.11 -17.09 -2.77
N ILE A 707 -19.27 -17.46 -1.81
CA ILE A 707 -19.50 -18.63 -0.95
C ILE A 707 -20.40 -18.17 0.20
N ALA A 708 -21.46 -18.92 0.49
CA ALA A 708 -22.27 -18.77 1.68
C ALA A 708 -22.05 -19.94 2.63
N LEU A 709 -21.91 -19.64 3.93
CA LEU A 709 -21.76 -20.61 5.02
C LEU A 709 -22.78 -20.26 6.12
N MET A 710 -23.63 -21.20 6.50
CA MET A 710 -24.47 -21.07 7.70
C MET A 710 -23.68 -21.61 8.90
N LEU A 711 -23.27 -20.71 9.79
CA LEU A 711 -22.37 -20.97 10.91
C LEU A 711 -22.97 -20.48 12.22
N ALA A 712 -22.97 -21.33 13.25
CA ALA A 712 -23.14 -20.89 14.64
C ALA A 712 -21.80 -20.96 15.37
N GLY A 713 -21.57 -20.06 16.32
CA GLY A 713 -20.37 -20.01 17.14
C GLY A 713 -20.72 -20.09 18.62
N ARG A 714 -20.10 -21.04 19.33
CA ARG A 714 -20.26 -21.19 20.78
C ARG A 714 -19.29 -20.22 21.49
N PRO A 715 -19.74 -19.40 22.44
CA PRO A 715 -18.82 -18.58 23.24
C PRO A 715 -17.75 -19.43 23.95
N ALA A 716 -16.59 -18.80 24.20
CA ALA A 716 -15.51 -19.42 24.96
C ALA A 716 -15.93 -19.62 26.43
N LEU A 717 -15.57 -20.77 26.99
CA LEU A 717 -16.07 -21.19 28.31
C LEU A 717 -15.42 -20.44 29.48
N ALA A 718 -14.21 -19.89 29.27
CA ALA A 718 -13.44 -19.22 30.30
C ALA A 718 -13.90 -17.77 30.61
N ASP A 719 -14.38 -17.06 29.59
CA ASP A 719 -14.64 -15.61 29.61
C ASP A 719 -15.96 -15.19 28.93
N ASN A 720 -16.71 -16.14 28.36
CA ASN A 720 -17.89 -15.92 27.53
C ASN A 720 -17.64 -15.04 26.28
N ARG A 721 -16.39 -14.99 25.79
CA ARG A 721 -16.01 -14.23 24.59
C ARG A 721 -16.72 -14.79 23.34
N PRO A 722 -17.30 -13.93 22.48
CA PRO A 722 -17.95 -14.39 21.25
C PRO A 722 -16.96 -15.04 20.27
N GLN A 723 -17.38 -16.15 19.69
CA GLN A 723 -16.68 -16.86 18.63
C GLN A 723 -16.54 -15.97 17.38
N HIS A 724 -15.37 -16.01 16.76
CA HIS A 724 -15.16 -15.47 15.42
C HIS A 724 -14.67 -16.58 14.46
N VAL A 725 -14.73 -16.30 13.16
CA VAL A 725 -14.35 -17.20 12.08
C VAL A 725 -13.55 -16.48 11.00
N THR A 726 -12.41 -17.05 10.61
CA THR A 726 -11.70 -16.68 9.37
C THR A 726 -12.08 -17.65 8.26
N VAL A 727 -12.45 -17.13 7.09
CA VAL A 727 -12.75 -17.92 5.89
C VAL A 727 -11.63 -17.72 4.87
N ALA A 728 -10.98 -18.80 4.45
CA ALA A 728 -9.90 -18.77 3.46
C ALA A 728 -10.11 -19.84 2.38
N VAL A 729 -9.71 -19.56 1.13
CA VAL A 729 -9.94 -20.42 -0.03
C VAL A 729 -8.63 -20.61 -0.79
N ASN A 730 -8.22 -21.88 -0.99
CA ASN A 730 -6.97 -22.25 -1.65
C ASN A 730 -5.71 -21.52 -1.11
N GLY A 731 -5.75 -21.13 0.18
CA GLY A 731 -4.68 -20.38 0.85
C GLY A 731 -4.90 -18.87 0.97
N MET A 732 -5.83 -18.29 0.20
CA MET A 732 -6.17 -16.87 0.23
C MET A 732 -7.27 -16.58 1.27
N THR A 733 -7.01 -15.75 2.27
CA THR A 733 -8.04 -15.30 3.22
C THR A 733 -9.04 -14.37 2.52
N LEU A 734 -10.34 -14.67 2.62
CA LEU A 734 -11.43 -13.90 1.99
C LEU A 734 -12.30 -13.12 2.98
N GLY A 735 -12.21 -13.39 4.29
CA GLY A 735 -12.92 -12.60 5.31
C GLY A 735 -12.77 -13.13 6.73
N TYR A 736 -13.15 -12.29 7.70
CA TYR A 736 -13.17 -12.57 9.14
C TYR A 736 -14.46 -12.01 9.74
N PHE A 737 -15.16 -12.80 10.56
CA PHE A 737 -16.53 -12.51 10.99
C PHE A 737 -16.80 -12.95 12.44
N GLN A 738 -17.58 -12.17 13.19
CA GLN A 738 -18.12 -12.60 14.47
C GLN A 738 -19.35 -13.52 14.25
N LEU A 739 -19.47 -14.57 15.06
CA LEU A 739 -20.59 -15.52 15.02
C LEU A 739 -21.50 -15.39 16.25
N SER A 740 -22.76 -15.80 16.08
CA SER A 740 -23.75 -15.89 17.15
C SER A 740 -23.96 -17.35 17.58
N ALA A 741 -24.53 -17.56 18.77
CA ALA A 741 -24.91 -18.91 19.23
C ALA A 741 -26.03 -19.58 18.40
N GLN A 742 -26.69 -18.82 17.51
CA GLN A 742 -27.61 -19.33 16.49
C GLN A 742 -26.95 -19.28 15.10
N PRO A 743 -27.27 -20.19 14.16
CA PRO A 743 -26.69 -20.19 12.82
C PRO A 743 -26.97 -18.90 12.05
N VAL A 744 -25.91 -18.22 11.61
CA VAL A 744 -25.96 -17.01 10.78
C VAL A 744 -25.34 -17.25 9.42
N ALA A 745 -25.85 -16.58 8.38
CA ALA A 745 -25.30 -16.63 7.04
C ALA A 745 -24.08 -15.71 6.92
N ILE A 746 -22.90 -16.28 6.71
CA ILE A 746 -21.68 -15.57 6.34
C ILE A 746 -21.49 -15.71 4.83
N THR A 747 -21.35 -14.59 4.11
CA THR A 747 -21.00 -14.61 2.68
C THR A 747 -19.66 -13.94 2.41
N VAL A 748 -18.83 -14.58 1.59
CA VAL A 748 -17.57 -14.02 1.07
C VAL A 748 -17.59 -14.04 -0.45
N ARG A 749 -17.24 -12.93 -1.09
CA ARG A 749 -17.09 -12.89 -2.57
C ARG A 749 -15.90 -13.77 -2.96
N LEU A 750 -16.12 -14.66 -3.92
CA LEU A 750 -15.12 -15.57 -4.45
C LEU A 750 -14.47 -14.93 -5.68
N PRO A 751 -13.15 -14.62 -5.66
CA PRO A 751 -12.43 -14.10 -6.83
C PRO A 751 -12.59 -15.01 -8.06
N VAL A 752 -12.63 -14.44 -9.26
CA VAL A 752 -12.97 -15.19 -10.49
C VAL A 752 -11.93 -16.27 -10.79
N GLY A 753 -10.63 -15.99 -10.59
CA GLY A 753 -9.58 -17.01 -10.67
C GLY A 753 -9.75 -18.17 -9.68
N LEU A 754 -10.30 -17.94 -8.48
CA LEU A 754 -10.61 -19.01 -7.52
C LEU A 754 -11.91 -19.75 -7.87
N ALA A 755 -12.95 -19.06 -8.35
CA ALA A 755 -14.19 -19.69 -8.83
C ALA A 755 -13.95 -20.62 -10.04
N LYS A 756 -12.93 -20.34 -10.84
CA LYS A 756 -12.46 -21.17 -11.96
C LYS A 756 -11.53 -22.32 -11.56
N ALA A 757 -11.12 -22.42 -10.28
CA ALA A 757 -10.20 -23.46 -9.83
C ALA A 757 -10.83 -24.86 -9.96
N GLU A 758 -10.06 -25.82 -10.50
CA GLU A 758 -10.55 -27.20 -10.72
C GLU A 758 -10.93 -27.90 -9.40
N VAL A 759 -10.36 -27.44 -8.29
CA VAL A 759 -10.72 -27.80 -6.90
C VAL A 759 -10.67 -26.55 -6.03
N LEU A 760 -11.74 -26.33 -5.26
CA LEU A 760 -11.83 -25.37 -4.17
C LEU A 760 -11.62 -26.07 -2.84
N GLN A 761 -10.70 -25.55 -2.04
CA GLN A 761 -10.47 -25.93 -0.65
C GLN A 761 -10.81 -24.74 0.26
N VAL A 762 -11.98 -24.78 0.89
CA VAL A 762 -12.48 -23.71 1.77
C VAL A 762 -12.17 -24.08 3.22
N ARG A 763 -11.31 -23.29 3.87
CA ARG A 763 -10.97 -23.43 5.29
C ARG A 763 -11.82 -22.47 6.12
N ILE A 764 -12.46 -23.02 7.13
CA ILE A 764 -13.29 -22.34 8.13
C ILE A 764 -12.51 -22.44 9.45
N ILE A 765 -11.91 -21.34 9.89
CA ILE A 765 -10.95 -21.31 11.01
C ILE A 765 -11.63 -20.69 12.22
N ALA A 766 -11.65 -21.39 13.34
CA ALA A 766 -12.25 -20.98 14.59
C ALA A 766 -11.23 -20.33 15.54
N ASP A 767 -11.55 -19.13 16.02
CA ASP A 767 -10.81 -18.37 17.04
C ASP A 767 -10.44 -19.18 18.30
N HIS A 768 -11.38 -19.99 18.76
CA HIS A 768 -11.28 -20.89 19.89
C HIS A 768 -12.12 -22.14 19.64
N ALA A 769 -11.82 -23.20 20.38
CA ALA A 769 -12.46 -24.50 20.25
C ALA A 769 -12.13 -25.34 21.50
N GLU A 770 -13.14 -25.78 22.27
CA GLU A 770 -12.94 -26.37 23.61
C GLU A 770 -13.98 -27.48 23.93
N PRO A 771 -13.66 -28.42 24.83
CA PRO A 771 -14.61 -29.44 25.30
C PRO A 771 -15.91 -28.85 25.87
N VAL A 772 -17.05 -29.52 25.64
CA VAL A 772 -18.33 -29.12 26.25
C VAL A 772 -18.38 -29.58 27.70
N ARG A 773 -18.77 -28.68 28.60
CA ARG A 773 -18.98 -28.98 30.02
C ARG A 773 -20.43 -28.68 30.44
N ASN A 774 -20.91 -29.39 31.46
CA ASN A 774 -22.17 -29.06 32.12
C ASN A 774 -21.99 -27.90 33.14
N ALA A 775 -23.08 -27.48 33.78
CA ALA A 775 -23.07 -26.42 34.80
C ALA A 775 -22.18 -26.76 36.01
N GLU A 776 -21.98 -28.06 36.27
CA GLU A 776 -21.13 -28.60 37.32
C GLU A 776 -19.64 -28.71 36.90
N GLY A 777 -19.28 -28.27 35.68
CA GLY A 777 -17.90 -28.23 35.18
C GLY A 777 -17.31 -29.58 34.74
N ALA A 778 -18.09 -30.67 34.77
CA ALA A 778 -17.70 -31.96 34.22
C ALA A 778 -17.75 -31.93 32.69
N ILE A 779 -16.81 -32.60 32.02
CA ILE A 779 -16.81 -32.73 30.56
C ILE A 779 -17.93 -33.68 30.15
N VAL A 780 -18.88 -33.19 29.35
CA VAL A 780 -19.97 -33.97 28.76
C VAL A 780 -19.75 -34.29 27.28
N ASP A 781 -18.88 -33.53 26.61
CA ASP A 781 -18.36 -33.86 25.29
C ASP A 781 -16.86 -33.55 25.23
N PRO A 782 -15.97 -34.54 24.97
CA PRO A 782 -14.53 -34.33 24.93
C PRO A 782 -14.05 -33.61 23.66
N ARG A 783 -14.87 -33.52 22.61
CA ARG A 783 -14.50 -32.91 21.32
C ARG A 783 -14.28 -31.40 21.48
N ARG A 784 -13.32 -30.83 20.75
CA ARG A 784 -12.99 -29.40 20.83
C ARG A 784 -13.90 -28.62 19.91
N LEU A 785 -15.12 -28.34 20.37
CA LEU A 785 -16.13 -27.67 19.57
C LEU A 785 -16.02 -26.14 19.73
N GLY A 786 -16.22 -25.40 18.63
CA GLY A 786 -16.28 -23.94 18.62
C GLY A 786 -17.28 -23.42 17.59
N ILE A 787 -17.16 -23.88 16.34
CA ILE A 787 -18.07 -23.53 15.24
C ILE A 787 -18.90 -24.75 14.82
N LEU A 788 -20.21 -24.56 14.67
CA LEU A 788 -21.15 -25.49 14.07
C LEU A 788 -21.45 -25.04 12.63
N LEU A 789 -21.13 -25.88 11.65
CA LEU A 789 -21.53 -25.71 10.25
C LEU A 789 -22.89 -26.39 10.03
N THR A 790 -23.89 -25.64 9.56
CA THR A 790 -25.24 -26.17 9.28
C THR A 790 -25.59 -26.15 7.80
N GLY A 791 -24.92 -25.33 6.99
CA GLY A 791 -25.19 -25.20 5.54
C GLY A 791 -24.03 -24.61 4.75
N VAL A 792 -23.89 -25.03 3.49
CA VAL A 792 -22.92 -24.50 2.51
C VAL A 792 -23.57 -24.34 1.13
N GLY A 793 -23.26 -23.24 0.44
CA GLY A 793 -23.75 -22.97 -0.91
C GLY A 793 -22.86 -21.96 -1.65
N ILE A 794 -23.04 -21.90 -2.97
CA ILE A 794 -22.35 -20.94 -3.85
C ILE A 794 -23.42 -20.12 -4.58
N PHE A 795 -23.37 -18.80 -4.46
CA PHE A 795 -24.38 -17.86 -4.95
C PHE A 795 -23.77 -16.80 -5.86
N ARG A 796 -24.61 -16.02 -6.53
CA ARG A 796 -24.19 -14.84 -7.32
C ARG A 796 -24.28 -13.54 -6.50
N SER A 797 -23.39 -12.60 -6.81
CA SER A 797 -23.11 -11.41 -5.98
C SER A 797 -24.04 -10.23 -6.27
N ALA A 798 -24.51 -9.57 -5.21
CA ALA A 798 -25.03 -8.20 -5.32
C ALA A 798 -23.90 -7.19 -5.65
N LYS A 799 -24.25 -6.06 -6.27
CA LYS A 799 -23.30 -5.13 -6.90
C LYS A 799 -22.98 -3.90 -6.05
N VAL A 800 -21.68 -3.61 -5.89
CA VAL A 800 -21.15 -2.26 -5.60
C VAL A 800 -21.12 -1.47 -6.93
N PRO A 801 -21.45 -0.16 -6.95
CA PRO A 801 -21.39 0.63 -8.19
C PRO A 801 -19.95 0.77 -8.73
N LEU A 802 -19.80 0.65 -10.05
CA LEU A 802 -18.50 0.73 -10.74
C LEU A 802 -18.08 2.19 -11.00
N PRO A 803 -16.77 2.48 -11.16
CA PRO A 803 -16.28 3.81 -11.55
C PRO A 803 -16.83 4.26 -12.91
N GLU A 804 -17.07 5.55 -13.10
CA GLU A 804 -17.72 6.09 -14.32
C GLU A 804 -16.71 6.64 -15.32
N LEU A 805 -16.71 6.13 -16.56
CA LEU A 805 -15.96 6.73 -17.66
C LEU A 805 -16.78 7.87 -18.30
N ALA A 806 -16.31 9.10 -18.13
CA ALA A 806 -16.65 10.22 -19.00
C ALA A 806 -15.97 10.07 -20.38
N PRO A 807 -16.66 10.39 -21.49
CA PRO A 807 -16.06 10.44 -22.83
C PRO A 807 -14.93 11.47 -22.94
N ASP A 808 -14.02 11.22 -23.87
CA ASP A 808 -12.89 12.07 -24.30
C ASP A 808 -11.90 12.52 -23.22
N LEU A 809 -12.08 12.06 -21.98
CA LEU A 809 -11.09 12.13 -20.92
C LEU A 809 -10.11 10.96 -21.04
N ASP A 810 -8.81 11.26 -20.93
CA ASP A 810 -7.78 10.24 -20.84
C ASP A 810 -7.65 9.72 -19.38
N TYR A 811 -7.71 8.41 -19.23
CA TYR A 811 -7.50 7.69 -17.99
C TYR A 811 -6.09 7.10 -17.99
N ASP A 812 -5.20 7.77 -17.27
CA ASP A 812 -3.86 7.27 -16.96
C ASP A 812 -3.99 6.06 -16.05
N LEU A 813 -3.52 4.90 -16.50
CA LEU A 813 -3.70 3.64 -15.79
C LEU A 813 -2.54 3.31 -14.84
N ARG A 814 -1.49 4.14 -14.79
CA ARG A 814 -0.25 3.95 -14.01
C ARG A 814 -0.48 4.03 -12.49
N ARG A 815 0.55 3.75 -11.68
CA ARG A 815 0.47 3.61 -10.21
C ARG A 815 -0.22 4.75 -9.48
N THR A 816 -0.10 5.98 -9.99
CA THR A 816 -0.70 7.21 -9.46
C THR A 816 -1.77 7.82 -10.38
N GLY A 817 -2.13 7.14 -11.48
CA GLY A 817 -3.03 7.65 -12.51
C GLY A 817 -4.51 7.65 -12.11
N ASN A 818 -5.30 8.56 -12.69
CA ASN A 818 -6.74 8.71 -12.45
C ASN A 818 -7.56 7.47 -12.86
N GLY A 819 -7.04 6.64 -13.75
CA GLY A 819 -7.63 5.37 -14.17
C GLY A 819 -7.33 4.18 -13.25
N ARG A 820 -6.48 4.31 -12.22
CA ARG A 820 -6.18 3.20 -11.29
C ARG A 820 -7.42 2.51 -10.67
N PRO A 821 -8.52 3.20 -10.30
CA PRO A 821 -9.73 2.55 -9.76
C PRO A 821 -10.45 1.62 -10.75
N LEU A 822 -10.10 1.68 -12.04
CA LEU A 822 -10.66 0.82 -13.08
C LEU A 822 -10.03 -0.58 -13.07
N LEU A 823 -8.81 -0.74 -12.53
CA LEU A 823 -8.03 -1.98 -12.51
C LEU A 823 -8.55 -2.96 -11.45
N VAL A 824 -8.66 -4.26 -11.76
CA VAL A 824 -9.26 -5.27 -10.86
C VAL A 824 -8.41 -6.52 -10.65
N GLU A 825 -8.11 -7.28 -11.71
CA GLU A 825 -7.40 -8.57 -11.66
C GLU A 825 -6.36 -8.60 -12.79
N GLY A 826 -5.21 -9.25 -12.61
CA GLY A 826 -4.16 -9.34 -13.65
C GLY A 826 -3.47 -8.03 -14.07
N CYS A 827 -3.75 -6.89 -13.43
CA CYS A 827 -3.10 -5.59 -13.69
C CYS A 827 -2.11 -5.22 -12.58
N PHE A 828 -0.87 -4.89 -12.95
CA PHE A 828 0.19 -4.45 -12.02
C PHE A 828 0.62 -3.01 -12.34
N PRO A 829 0.07 -1.99 -11.66
CA PRO A 829 0.33 -0.60 -12.00
C PRO A 829 1.62 -0.05 -11.40
N GLU A 830 2.54 0.39 -12.28
CA GLU A 830 3.86 0.94 -11.96
C GLU A 830 3.97 2.40 -12.46
N GLU A 831 5.11 3.07 -12.28
CA GLU A 831 5.24 4.52 -12.55
C GLU A 831 5.22 4.89 -14.04
N GLU A 832 5.73 4.02 -14.91
CA GLU A 832 5.81 4.27 -16.35
C GLU A 832 4.66 3.61 -17.12
N LEU A 833 4.22 2.42 -16.70
CA LEU A 833 3.22 1.57 -17.36
C LEU A 833 2.48 0.72 -16.32
N THR A 834 1.34 0.16 -16.72
CA THR A 834 0.62 -0.88 -15.99
C THR A 834 0.76 -2.20 -16.73
N TRP A 835 1.50 -3.14 -16.15
CA TRP A 835 1.80 -4.41 -16.79
C TRP A 835 0.63 -5.39 -16.64
N LEU A 836 0.34 -6.12 -17.72
CA LEU A 836 -0.61 -7.21 -17.71
C LEU A 836 0.10 -8.52 -17.31
N SER A 837 -0.61 -9.38 -16.57
CA SER A 837 -0.18 -10.73 -16.21
C SER A 837 0.01 -11.66 -17.41
N ASP A 838 0.47 -12.87 -17.14
CA ASP A 838 0.37 -14.03 -18.02
C ASP A 838 -1.09 -14.56 -18.14
N GLY A 839 -1.94 -14.31 -17.15
CA GLY A 839 -3.39 -14.51 -17.20
C GLY A 839 -4.19 -13.30 -17.73
N PRO A 840 -5.52 -13.43 -17.87
CA PRO A 840 -6.42 -12.35 -18.28
C PRO A 840 -6.36 -11.16 -17.31
N ALA A 841 -6.06 -9.98 -17.83
CA ALA A 841 -6.10 -8.73 -17.09
C ALA A 841 -7.47 -8.06 -17.22
N LEU A 842 -7.97 -7.47 -16.13
CA LEU A 842 -9.39 -7.12 -15.97
C LEU A 842 -9.56 -5.68 -15.49
N LEU A 843 -10.33 -4.90 -16.26
CA LEU A 843 -10.75 -3.55 -15.90
C LEU A 843 -12.29 -3.49 -15.79
N ARG A 844 -12.83 -2.78 -14.80
CA ARG A 844 -14.28 -2.61 -14.61
C ARG A 844 -14.69 -1.15 -14.45
N PHE A 845 -15.75 -0.77 -15.16
CA PHE A 845 -16.29 0.59 -15.16
C PHE A 845 -17.76 0.64 -15.58
N ARG A 846 -18.35 1.83 -15.56
CA ARG A 846 -19.70 2.15 -16.03
C ARG A 846 -19.63 3.31 -17.03
N ILE A 847 -20.46 3.24 -18.07
CA ILE A 847 -20.68 4.36 -19.00
C ILE A 847 -22.13 4.79 -18.88
N ARG A 848 -22.34 6.05 -18.49
CA ARG A 848 -23.65 6.59 -18.07
C ARG A 848 -24.56 6.96 -19.22
N GLU A 849 -24.00 7.45 -20.31
CA GLU A 849 -24.73 7.81 -21.53
C GLU A 849 -24.33 6.85 -22.64
N ARG A 850 -25.26 5.97 -23.03
CA ARG A 850 -25.04 4.98 -24.10
C ARG A 850 -25.13 5.66 -25.46
N MET A 851 -24.00 6.14 -25.98
CA MET A 851 -23.88 6.63 -27.36
C MET A 851 -23.74 5.46 -28.35
N PRO A 852 -24.23 5.56 -29.60
CA PRO A 852 -24.40 4.40 -30.48
C PRO A 852 -23.11 3.91 -31.18
N LYS A 853 -21.98 4.62 -31.08
CA LYS A 853 -20.73 4.32 -31.80
C LYS A 853 -19.47 4.45 -30.90
N MET A 854 -19.62 4.17 -29.62
CA MET A 854 -18.50 4.27 -28.66
C MET A 854 -17.39 3.26 -28.94
N ARG A 855 -16.15 3.66 -28.68
CA ARG A 855 -14.94 2.84 -28.75
C ARG A 855 -14.02 3.15 -27.57
N LEU A 856 -13.15 2.21 -27.23
CA LEU A 856 -12.10 2.38 -26.24
C LEU A 856 -10.74 2.41 -26.93
N GLU A 857 -9.97 3.46 -26.72
CA GLU A 857 -8.56 3.52 -27.11
C GLU A 857 -7.69 3.01 -25.97
N LEU A 858 -6.76 2.11 -26.26
CA LEU A 858 -5.72 1.66 -25.33
C LEU A 858 -4.34 1.98 -25.90
N ASP A 859 -3.52 2.71 -25.13
CA ASP A 859 -2.09 2.86 -25.46
C ASP A 859 -1.31 1.68 -24.87
N LEU A 860 -0.76 0.84 -25.76
CA LEU A 860 -0.15 -0.45 -25.42
C LEU A 860 1.26 -0.57 -26.00
N ILE A 861 2.13 -1.30 -25.29
CA ILE A 861 3.46 -1.69 -25.74
C ILE A 861 3.77 -3.12 -25.30
N ALA A 862 4.35 -3.94 -26.16
CA ALA A 862 4.84 -5.27 -25.82
C ALA A 862 6.34 -5.21 -25.50
N VAL A 863 6.82 -6.07 -24.59
CA VAL A 863 8.26 -6.22 -24.34
C VAL A 863 8.73 -7.56 -24.88
N SER A 864 9.70 -7.51 -25.79
CA SER A 864 10.37 -8.70 -26.32
C SER A 864 11.68 -8.99 -25.58
N SER A 865 12.13 -10.24 -25.66
CA SER A 865 13.48 -10.64 -25.27
C SER A 865 14.43 -10.54 -26.47
N GLU A 866 15.72 -10.28 -26.22
CA GLU A 866 16.80 -10.07 -27.23
C GLU A 866 16.94 -11.17 -28.32
N THR A 867 16.22 -12.29 -28.21
CA THR A 867 16.23 -13.42 -29.16
C THR A 867 14.97 -13.58 -30.01
N GLN A 868 13.87 -12.85 -29.78
CA GLN A 868 12.62 -12.97 -30.58
C GLN A 868 11.82 -11.66 -30.66
N HIS A 869 11.85 -11.00 -31.83
CA HIS A 869 11.08 -9.78 -32.14
C HIS A 869 9.65 -10.05 -32.63
N GLU A 870 8.88 -10.95 -31.98
CA GLU A 870 7.52 -11.28 -32.40
C GLU A 870 6.45 -10.44 -31.66
N PRO A 871 5.54 -9.75 -32.38
CA PRO A 871 4.45 -8.98 -31.75
C PRO A 871 3.44 -9.87 -31.00
N ILE A 872 3.13 -9.49 -29.76
CA ILE A 872 2.20 -10.23 -28.89
C ILE A 872 0.77 -9.98 -29.34
N GLU A 873 0.01 -11.04 -29.62
CA GLU A 873 -1.40 -10.94 -29.98
C GLU A 873 -2.26 -10.78 -28.71
N LEU A 874 -3.00 -9.68 -28.62
CA LEU A 874 -3.91 -9.37 -27.51
C LEU A 874 -5.35 -9.59 -27.96
N THR A 875 -6.10 -10.42 -27.22
CA THR A 875 -7.55 -10.59 -27.39
C THR A 875 -8.28 -9.73 -26.37
N CYS A 876 -9.24 -8.93 -26.82
CA CYS A 876 -10.00 -8.00 -25.99
C CYS A 876 -11.47 -8.42 -25.93
N LYS A 877 -12.03 -8.50 -24.72
CA LYS A 877 -13.45 -8.81 -24.47
C LYS A 877 -14.10 -7.70 -23.65
N ILE A 878 -15.40 -7.47 -23.86
CA ILE A 878 -16.25 -6.63 -23.00
C ILE A 878 -17.36 -7.51 -22.45
N ASN A 879 -17.45 -7.65 -21.12
CA ASN A 879 -18.40 -8.54 -20.45
C ASN A 879 -18.40 -9.96 -21.07
N ASP A 880 -17.22 -10.59 -21.11
CA ASP A 880 -16.89 -11.85 -21.80
C ASP A 880 -17.10 -11.90 -23.34
N MET A 881 -17.79 -10.93 -23.97
CA MET A 881 -17.97 -10.88 -25.42
C MET A 881 -16.67 -10.44 -26.12
N PRO A 882 -16.07 -11.23 -27.03
CA PRO A 882 -14.89 -10.81 -27.79
C PRO A 882 -15.24 -9.68 -28.75
N VAL A 883 -14.54 -8.54 -28.64
CA VAL A 883 -14.81 -7.32 -29.41
C VAL A 883 -13.64 -6.88 -30.29
N ALA A 884 -12.40 -7.26 -29.95
CA ALA A 884 -11.23 -7.00 -30.78
C ALA A 884 -10.13 -8.06 -30.59
N ARG A 885 -9.28 -8.20 -31.59
CA ARG A 885 -7.99 -8.89 -31.50
C ARG A 885 -6.99 -8.17 -32.40
N PHE A 886 -5.82 -7.87 -31.87
CA PHE A 886 -4.76 -7.16 -32.59
C PHE A 886 -3.39 -7.55 -32.03
N LYS A 887 -2.32 -7.19 -32.74
CA LYS A 887 -0.93 -7.43 -32.28
C LYS A 887 -0.30 -6.15 -31.75
N VAL A 888 0.31 -6.24 -30.58
CA VAL A 888 1.06 -5.15 -29.92
C VAL A 888 2.55 -5.39 -30.14
N GLY A 889 3.30 -4.35 -30.52
CA GLY A 889 4.74 -4.43 -30.80
C GLY A 889 5.61 -3.72 -29.75
N GLU A 890 6.92 -3.75 -29.99
CA GLU A 890 7.97 -3.11 -29.15
C GLU A 890 7.93 -1.57 -29.11
N ARG A 891 6.94 -0.95 -29.76
CA ARG A 891 6.71 0.50 -29.75
C ARG A 891 5.29 0.75 -29.26
N MET A 892 5.14 1.80 -28.47
CA MET A 892 3.83 2.27 -28.00
C MET A 892 2.91 2.55 -29.19
N SER A 893 1.77 1.87 -29.23
CA SER A 893 0.73 2.07 -30.24
C SER A 893 -0.65 2.14 -29.58
N THR A 894 -1.48 3.07 -30.06
CA THR A 894 -2.89 3.14 -29.66
C THR A 894 -3.69 2.10 -30.45
N HIS A 895 -4.48 1.30 -29.75
CA HIS A 895 -5.37 0.30 -30.34
C HIS A 895 -6.82 0.63 -30.02
N VAL A 896 -7.68 0.59 -31.02
CA VAL A 896 -9.10 0.92 -30.92
C VAL A 896 -9.91 -0.36 -30.74
N ILE A 897 -10.73 -0.41 -29.70
CA ILE A 897 -11.66 -1.50 -29.39
C ILE A 897 -13.09 -0.98 -29.57
N PRO A 898 -13.92 -1.58 -30.44
CA PRO A 898 -15.33 -1.20 -30.53
C PRO A 898 -16.07 -1.57 -29.24
N LEU A 899 -16.97 -0.70 -28.79
CA LEU A 899 -17.84 -0.94 -27.64
C LEU A 899 -19.30 -1.08 -28.10
N PRO A 900 -19.68 -2.23 -28.70
CA PRO A 900 -21.02 -2.42 -29.25
C PRO A 900 -22.08 -2.40 -28.14
N ALA A 901 -23.29 -1.94 -28.49
CA ALA A 901 -24.34 -1.68 -27.50
C ALA A 901 -24.83 -2.96 -26.79
N GLU A 902 -24.76 -4.10 -27.47
CA GLU A 902 -25.04 -5.43 -26.95
C GLU A 902 -23.98 -5.99 -25.99
N ALA A 903 -22.74 -5.47 -26.02
CA ALA A 903 -21.71 -5.85 -25.04
C ALA A 903 -21.83 -5.07 -23.72
N MET A 904 -22.53 -3.93 -23.70
CA MET A 904 -22.72 -3.13 -22.49
C MET A 904 -23.78 -3.74 -21.56
N GLY A 905 -23.38 -4.10 -20.34
CA GLY A 905 -24.27 -4.63 -19.31
C GLY A 905 -25.23 -3.58 -18.74
N ASP A 906 -26.21 -4.05 -17.96
CA ASP A 906 -27.26 -3.22 -17.38
C ASP A 906 -26.73 -2.02 -16.59
N MET A 907 -27.41 -0.89 -16.72
CA MET A 907 -26.99 0.44 -16.25
C MET A 907 -25.63 0.93 -16.79
N GLY A 908 -25.13 0.32 -17.87
CA GLY A 908 -23.89 0.74 -18.55
C GLY A 908 -22.62 0.10 -18.00
N ASN A 909 -22.73 -0.93 -17.16
CA ASN A 909 -21.58 -1.64 -16.59
C ASN A 909 -20.79 -2.40 -17.68
N CYS A 910 -19.47 -2.26 -17.65
CA CYS A 910 -18.53 -2.85 -18.61
C CYS A 910 -17.34 -3.46 -17.88
N GLU A 911 -16.98 -4.69 -18.27
CA GLU A 911 -15.79 -5.40 -17.83
C GLU A 911 -14.89 -5.65 -19.05
N LEU A 912 -13.80 -4.88 -19.17
CA LEU A 912 -12.80 -5.04 -20.23
C LEU A 912 -11.77 -6.09 -19.79
N THR A 913 -11.73 -7.22 -20.51
CA THR A 913 -10.72 -8.27 -20.32
C THR A 913 -9.69 -8.21 -21.44
N LEU A 914 -8.41 -8.24 -21.08
CA LEU A 914 -7.26 -8.23 -21.99
C LEU A 914 -6.46 -9.53 -21.82
N GLU A 915 -6.39 -10.34 -22.86
CA GLU A 915 -5.77 -11.67 -22.87
C GLU A 915 -4.60 -11.72 -23.86
N PRO A 916 -3.34 -11.67 -23.40
CA PRO A 916 -2.17 -11.87 -24.26
C PRO A 916 -2.02 -13.34 -24.66
N SER A 917 -1.69 -13.62 -25.92
CA SER A 917 -1.61 -14.98 -26.45
C SER A 917 -0.44 -15.81 -25.90
N HIS A 918 0.58 -15.14 -25.37
CA HIS A 918 1.73 -15.69 -24.67
C HIS A 918 2.36 -14.59 -23.81
N ALA A 919 3.22 -14.98 -22.86
CA ALA A 919 3.87 -14.02 -21.96
C ALA A 919 5.39 -14.22 -21.92
N VAL A 920 6.13 -13.14 -22.13
CA VAL A 920 7.60 -13.11 -22.14
C VAL A 920 8.12 -13.01 -20.71
N ARG A 921 9.22 -13.73 -20.41
CA ARG A 921 9.89 -13.62 -19.11
C ARG A 921 10.93 -12.51 -19.12
N MET A 922 10.62 -11.42 -18.43
CA MET A 922 11.60 -10.40 -18.04
C MET A 922 12.61 -10.97 -17.03
N TYR A 923 13.90 -10.71 -17.23
CA TYR A 923 14.94 -11.13 -16.29
C TYR A 923 14.98 -10.23 -15.05
N GLY A 924 14.95 -10.84 -13.86
CA GLY A 924 15.23 -10.15 -12.59
C GLY A 924 14.19 -10.28 -11.48
N GLY A 925 13.05 -10.95 -11.71
CA GLY A 925 12.03 -11.13 -10.67
C GLY A 925 11.07 -12.27 -10.97
N ASN A 926 10.29 -12.67 -9.95
CA ASN A 926 9.36 -13.81 -10.00
C ASN A 926 8.02 -13.49 -10.69
N ARG A 927 8.00 -12.52 -11.62
CA ARG A 927 6.80 -12.03 -12.33
C ARG A 927 6.96 -12.26 -13.83
N ILE A 928 5.89 -12.73 -14.48
CA ILE A 928 5.81 -12.88 -15.94
C ILE A 928 4.85 -11.79 -16.43
N LEU A 929 5.36 -10.88 -17.26
CA LEU A 929 4.69 -9.64 -17.68
C LEU A 929 4.94 -9.44 -19.17
N SER A 930 3.89 -9.20 -19.95
CA SER A 930 3.89 -9.36 -21.41
C SER A 930 3.66 -8.05 -22.16
N VAL A 931 2.59 -7.35 -21.80
CA VAL A 931 2.14 -6.11 -22.41
C VAL A 931 2.01 -5.04 -21.31
N GLY A 932 2.54 -3.86 -21.58
CA GLY A 932 2.38 -2.66 -20.78
C GLY A 932 1.25 -1.79 -21.33
N LEU A 933 0.36 -1.37 -20.45
CA LEU A 933 -0.82 -0.55 -20.74
C LEU A 933 -0.65 0.81 -20.05
N ARG A 934 -0.79 1.90 -20.81
CA ARG A 934 -0.51 3.27 -20.32
C ARG A 934 -1.77 4.11 -20.11
N ARG A 935 -2.63 4.15 -21.12
CA ARG A 935 -3.81 5.02 -21.20
C ARG A 935 -5.03 4.20 -21.64
N LEU A 936 -6.18 4.52 -21.08
CA LEU A 936 -7.50 4.19 -21.62
C LEU A 936 -8.24 5.50 -21.93
N ARG A 937 -8.91 5.60 -23.07
CA ARG A 937 -9.85 6.70 -23.38
C ARG A 937 -11.15 6.11 -23.92
N LEU A 938 -12.28 6.69 -23.57
CA LEU A 938 -13.58 6.41 -24.19
C LEU A 938 -13.83 7.47 -25.27
N SER A 939 -13.90 7.10 -26.54
CA SER A 939 -14.20 8.02 -27.64
C SER A 939 -15.45 7.62 -28.40
N ASN A 940 -16.10 8.59 -29.05
CA ASN A 940 -17.27 8.39 -29.91
C ASN A 940 -17.07 9.17 -31.23
N LEU A 941 -15.92 8.95 -31.88
CA LEU A 941 -15.64 9.50 -33.21
C LEU A 941 -16.32 8.62 -34.27
N ASP A 942 -17.32 9.20 -34.94
CA ASP A 942 -18.00 8.58 -36.07
C ASP A 942 -17.03 8.35 -37.25
N PRO A 943 -17.24 7.29 -38.06
CA PRO A 943 -16.50 7.10 -39.30
C PRO A 943 -16.90 8.18 -40.32
N ILE A 944 -15.90 8.75 -40.99
CA ILE A 944 -16.06 9.58 -42.19
C ILE A 944 -15.88 8.63 -43.38
N GLU A 945 -16.98 8.30 -44.03
CA GLU A 945 -17.04 7.48 -45.23
C GLU A 945 -16.66 8.34 -46.45
N PRO A 946 -15.74 7.89 -47.33
CA PRO A 946 -15.47 8.59 -48.58
C PRO A 946 -16.70 8.78 -49.45
N ASP A 947 -16.71 9.90 -50.18
CA ASP A 947 -17.74 10.43 -51.06
C ASP A 947 -19.11 10.77 -50.45
N VAL A 948 -19.32 10.47 -49.16
CA VAL A 948 -20.53 10.83 -48.41
C VAL A 948 -20.52 12.32 -48.02
N GLU A 949 -21.56 13.06 -48.41
CA GLU A 949 -21.76 14.45 -47.95
C GLU A 949 -22.31 14.52 -46.52
N TYR A 950 -21.58 15.19 -45.64
CA TYR A 950 -21.91 15.38 -44.23
C TYR A 950 -22.48 16.78 -43.99
N LEU A 951 -23.81 16.90 -44.07
CA LEU A 951 -24.55 18.14 -43.84
C LEU A 951 -24.50 18.55 -42.36
N THR A 952 -24.05 19.76 -42.06
CA THR A 952 -23.84 20.27 -40.68
C THR A 952 -25.01 21.10 -40.17
N THR A 953 -26.22 20.83 -40.67
CA THR A 953 -27.47 21.49 -40.26
C THR A 953 -28.17 20.73 -39.13
N SER A 954 -29.20 21.32 -38.51
CA SER A 954 -29.97 20.67 -37.43
C SER A 954 -30.58 19.30 -37.78
N THR A 955 -30.85 19.05 -39.06
CA THR A 955 -31.39 17.78 -39.58
C THR A 955 -30.33 16.89 -40.23
N GLY A 956 -29.10 17.38 -40.41
CA GLY A 956 -28.05 16.70 -41.15
C GLY A 956 -27.32 15.59 -40.39
N ASN A 957 -26.54 14.81 -41.15
CA ASN A 957 -25.66 13.72 -40.71
C ASN A 957 -24.30 14.22 -40.19
N GLY A 958 -23.80 15.37 -40.66
CA GLY A 958 -22.49 15.93 -40.25
C GLY A 958 -22.42 16.46 -38.82
N LYS A 959 -23.55 16.56 -38.11
CA LYS A 959 -23.62 17.09 -36.73
C LYS A 959 -22.81 16.29 -35.70
N SER A 960 -22.61 14.98 -35.87
CA SER A 960 -21.89 14.14 -34.91
C SER A 960 -20.36 14.26 -35.00
N PHE A 961 -19.85 14.97 -36.01
CA PHE A 961 -18.43 15.23 -36.21
C PHE A 961 -17.98 16.60 -35.68
N LEU A 962 -18.92 17.49 -35.36
CA LEU A 962 -18.63 18.83 -34.84
C LEU A 962 -18.13 18.76 -33.39
N ARG A 963 -17.07 19.50 -33.06
CA ARG A 963 -16.49 19.59 -31.70
C ARG A 963 -16.41 21.04 -31.24
N GLU A 964 -15.29 21.44 -30.65
CA GLU A 964 -15.02 22.78 -30.15
C GLU A 964 -15.08 23.86 -31.24
N GLY A 965 -15.42 25.08 -30.83
CA GLY A 965 -15.44 26.27 -31.69
C GLY A 965 -16.67 26.41 -32.60
N PHE A 966 -17.61 25.46 -32.58
CA PHE A 966 -18.89 25.60 -33.25
C PHE A 966 -19.96 26.20 -32.32
N SER A 967 -20.75 27.12 -32.87
CA SER A 967 -21.97 27.61 -32.23
C SER A 967 -23.07 26.55 -32.15
N LYS A 968 -24.18 26.87 -31.49
CA LYS A 968 -25.39 26.04 -31.51
C LYS A 968 -25.86 25.80 -32.96
N ILE A 969 -26.02 24.53 -33.33
CA ILE A 969 -26.45 24.08 -34.66
C ILE A 969 -27.78 24.73 -35.07
N GLU A 970 -27.83 25.32 -36.26
CA GLU A 970 -28.98 26.03 -36.83
C GLU A 970 -29.61 25.23 -37.99
N PRO A 971 -30.82 25.59 -38.48
CA PRO A 971 -31.51 24.83 -39.54
C PRO A 971 -30.84 24.83 -40.91
N VAL A 972 -29.95 25.79 -41.19
CA VAL A 972 -29.37 26.05 -42.53
C VAL A 972 -27.88 25.74 -42.60
N ALA A 973 -27.15 25.93 -41.50
CA ALA A 973 -25.71 25.75 -41.38
C ALA A 973 -25.33 25.63 -39.88
N THR A 974 -24.05 25.43 -39.57
CA THR A 974 -23.51 25.71 -38.24
C THR A 974 -22.36 26.70 -38.35
N TRP A 975 -22.39 27.78 -37.56
CA TRP A 975 -21.34 28.79 -37.54
C TRP A 975 -20.17 28.39 -36.66
N ILE A 976 -18.97 28.80 -37.04
CA ILE A 976 -17.84 28.96 -36.13
C ILE A 976 -18.14 30.13 -35.17
N ASP A 977 -17.88 29.95 -33.88
CA ASP A 977 -18.07 30.93 -32.81
C ASP A 977 -16.71 31.29 -32.19
N GLY A 978 -16.02 32.22 -32.86
CA GLY A 978 -14.62 32.54 -32.60
C GLY A 978 -13.79 32.54 -33.88
N ASP A 979 -12.49 32.34 -33.74
CA ASP A 979 -11.50 32.29 -34.82
C ASP A 979 -11.12 30.85 -35.22
N LYS A 980 -11.47 29.83 -34.42
CA LYS A 980 -11.15 28.43 -34.69
C LYS A 980 -12.32 27.49 -34.41
N ALA A 981 -12.47 26.45 -35.22
CA ALA A 981 -13.34 25.31 -34.94
C ALA A 981 -12.68 23.98 -35.33
N ARG A 982 -13.14 22.87 -34.77
CA ARG A 982 -12.59 21.53 -35.02
C ARG A 982 -13.67 20.51 -35.34
N ILE A 983 -13.52 19.82 -36.47
CA ILE A 983 -14.31 18.65 -36.86
C ILE A 983 -13.46 17.41 -36.54
N GLU A 984 -14.05 16.39 -35.93
CA GLU A 984 -13.37 15.12 -35.62
C GLU A 984 -14.21 13.91 -36.04
N GLY A 985 -13.59 13.04 -36.82
CA GLY A 985 -14.07 11.69 -37.14
C GLY A 985 -12.88 10.75 -37.32
N ARG A 986 -13.11 9.59 -37.94
CA ARG A 986 -12.05 8.62 -38.28
C ARG A 986 -12.26 8.09 -39.69
N LEU A 987 -11.19 7.94 -40.45
CA LEU A 987 -11.18 7.18 -41.70
C LEU A 987 -10.98 5.71 -41.38
N GLU A 988 -11.86 4.84 -41.88
CA GLU A 988 -11.72 3.39 -41.74
C GLU A 988 -10.98 2.80 -42.96
N PRO A 989 -10.11 1.78 -42.79
CA PRO A 989 -9.30 1.25 -43.88
C PRO A 989 -10.15 0.54 -44.92
N GLY A 990 -10.03 0.98 -46.18
CA GLY A 990 -10.66 0.38 -47.35
C GLY A 990 -9.68 0.31 -48.53
N GLU A 991 -10.15 -0.14 -49.70
CA GLU A 991 -9.32 -0.41 -50.89
C GLU A 991 -8.81 0.85 -51.63
N PHE A 992 -8.77 2.00 -50.96
CA PHE A 992 -8.40 3.31 -51.50
C PHE A 992 -6.87 3.55 -51.59
N SER A 993 -6.05 2.51 -51.43
CA SER A 993 -4.59 2.60 -51.39
C SER A 993 -4.00 2.86 -52.78
N GLY A 994 -4.00 4.13 -53.20
CA GLY A 994 -3.41 4.58 -54.47
C GLY A 994 -4.30 5.53 -55.29
N GLU A 995 -5.55 5.76 -54.87
CA GLU A 995 -6.39 6.79 -55.50
C GLU A 995 -6.12 8.17 -54.89
N ALA A 996 -6.18 9.20 -55.72
CA ALA A 996 -6.15 10.58 -55.23
C ALA A 996 -7.42 10.85 -54.39
N MET A 997 -7.25 11.59 -53.30
CA MET A 997 -8.34 12.02 -52.44
C MET A 997 -8.22 13.50 -52.11
N HIS A 998 -9.37 14.15 -51.92
CA HIS A 998 -9.45 15.55 -51.53
C HIS A 998 -10.57 15.81 -50.51
N LEU A 999 -10.36 16.80 -49.66
CA LEU A 999 -11.37 17.30 -48.74
C LEU A 999 -12.19 18.37 -49.44
N GLU A 1000 -13.50 18.16 -49.57
CA GLU A 1000 -14.45 19.19 -49.99
C GLU A 1000 -15.12 19.84 -48.78
N ILE A 1001 -15.16 21.18 -48.76
CA ILE A 1001 -15.83 21.97 -47.73
C ILE A 1001 -16.83 22.91 -48.42
N ARG A 1002 -18.09 22.84 -47.98
CA ARG A 1002 -19.17 23.73 -48.43
C ARG A 1002 -19.51 24.72 -47.33
N ALA A 1003 -19.17 25.99 -47.56
CA ALA A 1003 -19.28 27.04 -46.56
C ALA A 1003 -19.51 28.41 -47.18
N GLY A 1004 -20.08 29.32 -46.40
CA GLY A 1004 -20.04 30.77 -46.67
C GLY A 1004 -19.41 31.50 -45.50
N SER A 1005 -19.53 32.82 -45.49
CA SER A 1005 -19.15 33.65 -44.35
C SER A 1005 -20.10 34.82 -44.12
N ARG A 1006 -19.78 35.63 -43.11
CA ARG A 1006 -20.09 37.07 -43.12
C ARG A 1006 -18.88 37.82 -43.68
N ALA A 1007 -19.06 39.08 -44.07
CA ALA A 1007 -17.93 39.95 -44.38
C ALA A 1007 -17.12 40.23 -43.09
N ALA A 1008 -15.81 40.35 -43.22
CA ALA A 1008 -14.92 40.68 -42.12
C ALA A 1008 -15.07 42.16 -41.69
N ALA A 1009 -14.34 42.57 -40.64
CA ALA A 1009 -14.48 43.88 -40.01
C ALA A 1009 -14.15 45.09 -40.91
N ASP A 1010 -13.32 44.84 -41.93
CA ASP A 1010 -12.88 45.75 -43.00
C ASP A 1010 -13.79 45.69 -44.25
N GLY A 1011 -14.69 44.70 -44.33
CA GLY A 1011 -15.56 44.43 -45.47
C GLY A 1011 -15.05 43.34 -46.40
N GLU A 1012 -13.84 42.81 -46.18
CA GLU A 1012 -13.24 41.79 -47.05
C GLU A 1012 -13.80 40.37 -46.80
N PRO A 1013 -13.62 39.41 -47.74
CA PRO A 1013 -14.05 38.04 -47.57
C PRO A 1013 -13.16 37.28 -46.55
N HIS A 1014 -13.76 36.50 -45.64
CA HIS A 1014 -13.00 35.77 -44.63
C HIS A 1014 -12.12 34.68 -45.28
N ARG A 1015 -10.80 34.74 -45.06
CA ARG A 1015 -9.86 33.65 -45.38
C ARG A 1015 -9.79 32.65 -44.21
N CYS A 1016 -9.94 31.37 -44.52
CA CYS A 1016 -9.94 30.25 -43.57
C CYS A 1016 -8.85 29.25 -43.96
N ARG A 1017 -7.88 29.02 -43.07
CA ARG A 1017 -6.85 27.99 -43.22
C ARG A 1017 -7.41 26.66 -42.74
N VAL A 1018 -7.32 25.65 -43.59
CA VAL A 1018 -7.85 24.31 -43.33
C VAL A 1018 -6.69 23.41 -42.94
N MET A 1019 -6.70 22.98 -41.68
CA MET A 1019 -5.69 22.11 -41.09
C MET A 1019 -6.20 20.66 -41.08
N LEU A 1020 -5.32 19.70 -41.32
CA LEU A 1020 -5.61 18.26 -41.17
C LEU A 1020 -4.57 17.64 -40.25
N ASN A 1021 -5.01 17.13 -39.09
CA ASN A 1021 -4.17 16.53 -38.06
C ASN A 1021 -2.99 17.40 -37.55
N GLY A 1022 -2.99 18.70 -37.89
CA GLY A 1022 -1.95 19.68 -37.53
C GLY A 1022 -1.19 20.27 -38.72
N GLU A 1023 -1.28 19.67 -39.91
CA GLU A 1023 -0.64 20.18 -41.14
C GLU A 1023 -1.64 21.05 -41.95
N GLU A 1024 -1.18 22.09 -42.64
CA GLU A 1024 -2.07 22.96 -43.43
C GLU A 1024 -2.31 22.38 -44.84
N LEU A 1025 -3.57 22.06 -45.17
CA LEU A 1025 -3.98 21.64 -46.53
C LEU A 1025 -4.03 22.82 -47.51
N GLY A 1026 -4.29 24.02 -46.99
CA GLY A 1026 -4.37 25.26 -47.76
C GLY A 1026 -5.36 26.27 -47.14
N THR A 1027 -5.47 27.42 -47.79
CA THR A 1027 -6.39 28.49 -47.38
C THR A 1027 -7.55 28.63 -48.37
N ILE A 1028 -8.78 28.69 -47.86
CA ILE A 1028 -9.99 28.94 -48.65
C ILE A 1028 -10.49 30.38 -48.39
N THR A 1029 -10.88 31.09 -49.45
CA THR A 1029 -11.46 32.45 -49.34
C THR A 1029 -12.98 32.33 -49.43
N LEU A 1030 -13.69 32.63 -48.34
CA LEU A 1030 -15.13 32.45 -48.20
C LEU A 1030 -15.89 33.67 -48.74
N ASP A 1031 -16.90 33.46 -49.57
CA ASP A 1031 -17.79 34.51 -50.07
C ASP A 1031 -18.84 34.88 -48.98
N PRO A 1032 -19.10 36.19 -48.73
CA PRO A 1032 -20.06 36.65 -47.72
C PRO A 1032 -21.53 36.71 -48.21
N VAL A 1033 -21.77 36.44 -49.50
CA VAL A 1033 -23.09 36.46 -50.18
C VAL A 1033 -23.47 35.07 -50.68
N LYS A 1034 -22.50 34.25 -51.08
CA LYS A 1034 -22.69 32.91 -51.66
C LYS A 1034 -22.04 31.82 -50.81
N VAL A 1035 -22.56 30.60 -50.93
CA VAL A 1035 -21.89 29.39 -50.43
C VAL A 1035 -20.89 28.92 -51.50
N ILE A 1036 -19.63 28.78 -51.13
CA ILE A 1036 -18.59 28.19 -51.98
C ILE A 1036 -18.45 26.68 -51.69
N THR A 1037 -17.93 25.95 -52.67
CA THR A 1037 -17.41 24.58 -52.49
C THR A 1037 -15.90 24.63 -52.76
N ALA A 1038 -15.09 24.53 -51.72
CA ALA A 1038 -13.64 24.42 -51.86
C ALA A 1038 -13.23 22.94 -51.93
N ARG A 1039 -12.26 22.60 -52.79
CA ARG A 1039 -11.65 21.27 -52.89
C ARG A 1039 -10.16 21.38 -52.56
N LEU A 1040 -9.69 20.63 -51.56
CA LEU A 1040 -8.31 20.67 -51.08
C LEU A 1040 -7.69 19.27 -51.19
N PRO A 1041 -6.65 19.05 -52.02
CA PRO A 1041 -6.02 17.74 -52.16
C PRO A 1041 -5.37 17.31 -50.84
N LEU A 1042 -5.49 16.03 -50.49
CA LEU A 1042 -4.79 15.47 -49.35
C LEU A 1042 -3.29 15.28 -49.68
N PRO A 1043 -2.38 15.37 -48.69
CA PRO A 1043 -0.98 15.02 -48.91
C PRO A 1043 -0.84 13.56 -49.38
N PRO A 1044 0.11 13.23 -50.28
CA PRO A 1044 0.37 11.84 -50.67
C PRO A 1044 0.75 10.92 -49.49
N THR A 1045 1.26 11.50 -48.41
CA THR A 1045 1.55 10.85 -47.12
C THR A 1045 0.30 10.49 -46.31
N PHE A 1046 -0.88 10.97 -46.70
CA PHE A 1046 -2.15 10.69 -46.03
C PHE A 1046 -2.82 9.39 -46.50
N VAL A 1047 -2.32 8.76 -47.57
CA VAL A 1047 -2.75 7.42 -47.99
C VAL A 1047 -2.30 6.43 -46.93
N THR A 1048 -3.26 5.93 -46.12
CA THR A 1048 -3.00 5.11 -44.94
C THR A 1048 -3.72 3.77 -45.04
N ASP A 1049 -2.94 2.67 -45.06
CA ASP A 1049 -3.46 1.29 -45.07
C ASP A 1049 -4.10 0.85 -43.73
N LYS A 1050 -4.55 1.81 -42.91
CA LYS A 1050 -4.88 1.66 -41.48
C LYS A 1050 -5.95 2.68 -41.07
N GLU A 1051 -6.65 2.43 -39.95
CA GLU A 1051 -7.52 3.45 -39.33
C GLU A 1051 -6.71 4.71 -39.00
N ALA A 1052 -7.26 5.88 -39.34
CA ALA A 1052 -6.67 7.18 -39.05
C ALA A 1052 -7.71 8.16 -38.51
N ASP A 1053 -7.44 8.78 -37.36
CA ASP A 1053 -8.24 9.90 -36.87
C ASP A 1053 -8.14 11.07 -37.87
N LEU A 1054 -9.29 11.70 -38.16
CA LEU A 1054 -9.43 12.87 -39.01
C LEU A 1054 -9.82 14.08 -38.16
N ARG A 1055 -8.85 14.92 -37.80
CA ARG A 1055 -9.05 16.19 -37.09
C ARG A 1055 -8.89 17.34 -38.09
N ILE A 1056 -10.01 17.82 -38.61
CA ILE A 1056 -10.04 18.98 -39.52
C ILE A 1056 -10.18 20.24 -38.68
N GLY A 1057 -9.12 21.05 -38.64
CA GLY A 1057 -9.14 22.38 -38.04
C GLY A 1057 -9.55 23.42 -39.07
N LEU A 1058 -10.41 24.36 -38.67
CA LEU A 1058 -10.80 25.52 -39.48
C LEU A 1058 -10.36 26.77 -38.73
N GLU A 1059 -9.36 27.50 -39.24
CA GLU A 1059 -8.81 28.71 -38.60
C GLU A 1059 -9.00 29.95 -39.47
N LEU A 1060 -9.75 30.94 -38.98
CA LEU A 1060 -9.95 32.21 -39.66
C LEU A 1060 -8.72 33.11 -39.47
N GLU A 1061 -8.16 33.61 -40.57
CA GLU A 1061 -7.00 34.52 -40.53
C GLU A 1061 -7.36 35.88 -39.90
N ALA A 1062 -8.56 36.37 -40.21
CA ALA A 1062 -9.15 37.56 -39.61
C ALA A 1062 -10.11 37.14 -38.48
N PRO A 1063 -9.99 37.69 -37.25
CA PRO A 1063 -10.80 37.27 -36.12
C PRO A 1063 -12.27 37.63 -36.34
N ALA A 1064 -13.17 36.64 -36.20
CA ALA A 1064 -14.60 36.89 -36.26
C ALA A 1064 -15.04 37.85 -35.13
N LEU A 1065 -16.03 38.70 -35.44
CA LEU A 1065 -16.59 39.69 -34.52
C LEU A 1065 -18.02 39.31 -34.09
N PRO A 1066 -18.51 39.85 -32.95
CA PRO A 1066 -19.92 39.80 -32.60
C PRO A 1066 -20.80 40.38 -33.71
N VAL A 1067 -22.02 39.87 -33.88
CA VAL A 1067 -22.95 40.42 -34.87
C VAL A 1067 -23.46 41.76 -34.39
N MET A 1068 -23.02 42.83 -35.05
CA MET A 1068 -23.42 44.21 -34.73
C MET A 1068 -24.61 44.65 -35.59
N ASP A 1069 -25.49 45.46 -35.02
CA ASP A 1069 -26.42 46.30 -35.76
C ASP A 1069 -25.62 47.26 -36.65
N PRO A 1070 -25.80 47.24 -37.99
CA PRO A 1070 -25.00 48.05 -38.90
C PRO A 1070 -25.20 49.55 -38.70
N VAL A 1071 -26.37 49.97 -38.18
CA VAL A 1071 -26.74 51.37 -37.93
C VAL A 1071 -26.43 51.78 -36.49
N THR A 1072 -26.90 51.02 -35.50
CA THR A 1072 -26.79 51.43 -34.08
C THR A 1072 -25.49 50.98 -33.40
N LYS A 1073 -24.68 50.15 -34.06
CA LYS A 1073 -23.43 49.54 -33.54
C LYS A 1073 -23.59 48.85 -32.18
N LYS A 1074 -24.79 48.34 -31.89
CA LYS A 1074 -25.06 47.48 -30.73
C LYS A 1074 -24.87 46.02 -31.11
N VAL A 1075 -24.41 45.22 -30.15
CA VAL A 1075 -24.38 43.76 -30.28
C VAL A 1075 -25.81 43.22 -30.40
N LEU A 1076 -26.12 42.59 -31.53
CA LEU A 1076 -27.37 41.86 -31.78
C LEU A 1076 -27.24 40.38 -31.43
N ASP A 1077 -26.08 39.79 -31.73
CA ASP A 1077 -25.69 38.45 -31.30
C ASP A 1077 -24.26 38.52 -30.73
N PRO A 1078 -24.01 38.15 -29.46
CA PRO A 1078 -22.68 38.20 -28.86
C PRO A 1078 -21.72 37.14 -29.42
N ARG A 1079 -22.23 36.13 -30.13
CA ARG A 1079 -21.41 35.10 -30.78
C ARG A 1079 -20.50 35.70 -31.86
N ARG A 1080 -19.26 35.23 -31.94
CA ARG A 1080 -18.24 35.71 -32.89
C ARG A 1080 -18.35 34.94 -34.22
N LEU A 1081 -19.35 35.27 -35.02
CA LEU A 1081 -19.76 34.49 -36.19
C LEU A 1081 -19.00 34.89 -37.47
N GLY A 1082 -17.99 34.10 -37.87
CA GLY A 1082 -17.20 34.34 -39.08
C GLY A 1082 -17.64 33.51 -40.29
N MET A 1083 -17.38 32.20 -40.23
CA MET A 1083 -17.69 31.20 -41.26
C MET A 1083 -18.95 30.40 -40.88
N ASN A 1084 -19.83 30.10 -41.84
CA ASN A 1084 -20.86 29.09 -41.68
C ASN A 1084 -20.55 27.84 -42.51
N LEU A 1085 -20.37 26.72 -41.83
CA LEU A 1085 -20.19 25.40 -42.45
C LEU A 1085 -21.58 24.82 -42.76
N LEU A 1086 -21.81 24.46 -44.03
CA LEU A 1086 -23.04 23.79 -44.47
C LEU A 1086 -22.84 22.28 -44.66
N ALA A 1087 -21.68 21.88 -45.20
CA ALA A 1087 -21.31 20.48 -45.36
C ALA A 1087 -19.79 20.30 -45.50
N PHE A 1088 -19.33 19.06 -45.32
CA PHE A 1088 -18.01 18.60 -45.75
C PHE A 1088 -18.10 17.18 -46.32
N ARG A 1089 -17.11 16.77 -47.14
CA ARG A 1089 -16.89 15.36 -47.50
C ARG A 1089 -15.42 15.10 -47.82
N LEU A 1090 -14.95 13.90 -47.53
CA LEU A 1090 -13.75 13.35 -48.17
C LEU A 1090 -14.21 12.76 -49.50
N ALA A 1091 -13.53 13.03 -50.62
CA ALA A 1091 -13.94 12.55 -51.94
C ALA A 1091 -12.78 11.84 -52.65
N THR A 1092 -13.10 10.85 -53.49
CA THR A 1092 -12.13 10.06 -54.27
C THR A 1092 -12.03 10.51 -55.73
N GLY A 1093 -10.90 10.19 -56.35
CA GLY A 1093 -10.61 10.47 -57.76
C GLY A 1093 -9.74 11.71 -57.95
N GLU A 1094 -9.24 11.90 -59.17
CA GLU A 1094 -8.52 13.13 -59.53
C GLU A 1094 -9.46 14.34 -59.44
N ILE A 1095 -8.98 15.44 -58.86
CA ILE A 1095 -9.64 16.74 -58.98
C ILE A 1095 -9.57 17.14 -60.46
N GLN A 1096 -10.60 16.80 -61.23
CA GLN A 1096 -10.80 17.44 -62.52
C GLN A 1096 -10.95 18.94 -62.26
N PRO A 1097 -10.15 19.81 -62.91
CA PRO A 1097 -10.43 21.23 -62.87
C PRO A 1097 -11.83 21.42 -63.44
N GLU A 1098 -12.73 22.04 -62.66
CA GLU A 1098 -13.98 22.51 -63.26
C GLU A 1098 -13.60 23.44 -64.42
N PRO A 1099 -14.25 23.30 -65.59
CA PRO A 1099 -13.96 24.17 -66.72
C PRO A 1099 -14.16 25.62 -66.27
N GLU A 1100 -13.29 26.53 -66.70
CA GLU A 1100 -13.45 27.96 -66.46
C GLU A 1100 -14.80 28.40 -67.05
N ALA A 1101 -15.82 28.49 -66.19
CA ALA A 1101 -17.16 28.88 -66.57
C ALA A 1101 -17.14 30.39 -66.85
N ASP A 1102 -17.04 30.72 -68.14
CA ASP A 1102 -16.73 32.05 -68.66
C ASP A 1102 -17.40 33.21 -67.90
N LEU A 1103 -16.58 34.21 -67.60
CA LEU A 1103 -17.07 35.51 -67.20
C LEU A 1103 -17.79 36.17 -68.39
N ALA A 1104 -19.10 36.41 -68.20
CA ALA A 1104 -20.00 37.22 -69.02
C ALA A 1104 -20.39 36.68 -70.42
N ALA A 1105 -21.69 36.40 -70.57
CA ALA A 1105 -22.52 37.04 -71.58
C ALA A 1105 -24.02 36.95 -71.23
N ASP A 1106 -24.76 37.96 -71.70
CA ASP A 1106 -26.21 38.18 -71.69
C ASP A 1106 -26.80 38.82 -70.41
N ALA A 1107 -27.13 40.12 -70.41
CA ALA A 1107 -28.04 40.88 -71.29
C ALA A 1107 -29.51 40.52 -71.03
N ASP A 1108 -30.21 41.28 -70.20
CA ASP A 1108 -30.79 42.61 -70.50
C ASP A 1108 -32.26 42.49 -70.95
N GLN A 1109 -33.14 42.72 -69.98
CA GLN A 1109 -34.49 43.23 -70.21
C GLN A 1109 -35.03 43.82 -68.90
N THR A 1110 -34.97 45.15 -68.83
CA THR A 1110 -36.12 46.07 -68.62
C THR A 1110 -37.27 45.64 -67.68
N GLU A 1111 -37.84 46.52 -66.84
CA GLU A 1111 -37.62 47.95 -66.53
C GLU A 1111 -38.46 48.28 -65.27
N GLU A 1112 -38.14 49.39 -64.58
CA GLU A 1112 -39.08 50.33 -63.88
C GLU A 1112 -40.15 49.78 -62.87
N ASP A 1113 -40.53 50.46 -61.77
CA ASP A 1113 -40.17 51.79 -61.23
C ASP A 1113 -40.46 51.86 -59.70
N GLY A 1114 -40.13 53.00 -59.07
CA GLY A 1114 -41.07 53.65 -58.12
C GLY A 1114 -41.14 53.19 -56.66
N ASP A 1115 -40.50 53.99 -55.79
CA ASP A 1115 -41.00 54.57 -54.52
C ASP A 1115 -41.65 53.76 -53.35
N GLU A 1116 -41.27 54.26 -52.17
CA GLU A 1116 -42.06 54.56 -50.95
C GLU A 1116 -43.62 54.38 -50.92
N PRO A 1117 -44.25 54.32 -49.71
CA PRO A 1117 -43.80 53.71 -48.46
C PRO A 1117 -44.95 53.07 -47.60
N ALA A 1118 -44.63 52.74 -46.35
CA ALA A 1118 -45.49 52.94 -45.15
C ALA A 1118 -46.66 51.98 -44.77
N LYS A 1119 -46.56 51.56 -43.49
CA LYS A 1119 -47.63 51.54 -42.45
C LYS A 1119 -48.86 50.60 -42.58
N ALA A 1120 -48.65 49.40 -42.04
CA ALA A 1120 -49.20 48.98 -40.73
C ALA A 1120 -50.66 48.47 -40.54
N THR A 1121 -50.79 47.72 -39.43
CA THR A 1121 -51.98 47.46 -38.58
C THR A 1121 -53.10 46.47 -39.01
N LYS A 1122 -53.11 45.34 -38.27
CA LYS A 1122 -54.24 44.74 -37.50
C LYS A 1122 -55.56 44.36 -38.20
N GLY A 1123 -56.00 43.13 -37.95
CA GLY A 1123 -57.40 42.64 -38.10
C GLY A 1123 -57.43 41.33 -38.89
N ARG A 1124 -57.54 40.10 -38.32
CA ARG A 1124 -58.38 39.52 -37.24
C ARG A 1124 -59.82 39.20 -37.71
N THR A 1125 -60.19 37.90 -37.62
CA THR A 1125 -61.57 37.31 -37.68
C THR A 1125 -62.34 37.51 -39.01
N GLU A 1126 -63.18 36.61 -39.53
CA GLU A 1126 -63.67 35.24 -39.18
C GLU A 1126 -64.10 34.57 -40.52
N ASP A 1127 -63.76 33.33 -40.88
CA ASP A 1127 -64.17 32.00 -40.38
C ASP A 1127 -65.41 31.38 -41.10
N ALA A 1128 -65.17 30.49 -42.09
CA ALA A 1128 -66.08 29.47 -42.65
C ALA A 1128 -65.35 28.65 -43.77
N GLY A 1129 -65.56 27.35 -44.00
CA GLY A 1129 -66.21 26.34 -43.15
C GLY A 1129 -66.85 25.14 -43.89
N SER A 1130 -66.10 24.08 -44.27
CA SER A 1130 -66.70 22.74 -44.53
C SER A 1130 -65.72 21.55 -44.58
N ALA A 1131 -66.14 20.41 -43.99
CA ALA A 1131 -65.98 18.99 -44.37
C ALA A 1131 -64.69 18.45 -45.06
N LYS A 1132 -64.14 17.25 -44.76
CA LYS A 1132 -64.47 16.08 -43.87
C LYS A 1132 -63.26 15.09 -43.82
N ALA A 1133 -63.12 14.05 -42.97
CA ALA A 1133 -63.43 13.84 -41.53
C ALA A 1133 -63.06 12.40 -41.02
N THR A 1134 -61.79 12.09 -40.69
CA THR A 1134 -61.38 10.88 -39.91
C THR A 1134 -60.25 11.23 -38.93
N LYS A 1135 -60.07 10.62 -37.74
CA LYS A 1135 -60.82 9.63 -36.94
C LYS A 1135 -60.46 9.87 -35.45
N GLY A 1136 -61.37 9.77 -34.46
CA GLY A 1136 -60.99 9.86 -33.02
C GLY A 1136 -62.10 10.26 -32.01
N ARG A 1137 -61.69 10.59 -30.76
CA ARG A 1137 -62.49 10.96 -29.55
C ARG A 1137 -63.29 9.81 -28.90
N ARG A 1138 -63.80 9.89 -27.65
CA ARG A 1138 -63.93 10.94 -26.57
C ARG A 1138 -63.83 10.21 -25.18
N THR A 1139 -64.03 10.67 -23.93
CA THR A 1139 -64.61 11.83 -23.15
C THR A 1139 -64.05 11.69 -21.68
N ALA A 1140 -64.21 12.48 -20.60
CA ALA A 1140 -64.81 13.78 -20.16
C ALA A 1140 -64.03 14.20 -18.85
N ARG A 1141 -64.47 14.96 -17.81
CA ARG A 1141 -65.70 15.70 -17.42
C ARG A 1141 -65.35 16.86 -16.43
N ALA A 1142 -66.27 17.83 -16.31
CA ALA A 1142 -66.35 19.05 -15.47
C ALA A 1142 -65.94 19.04 -13.96
N GLY A 1143 -65.60 20.24 -13.44
CA GLY A 1143 -65.49 20.65 -12.01
C GLY A 1143 -65.47 22.20 -11.86
N ARG A 1144 -65.74 22.78 -10.66
CA ARG A 1144 -65.98 24.23 -10.47
C ARG A 1144 -65.42 24.82 -9.14
N VAL A 1145 -64.96 26.09 -9.20
CA VAL A 1145 -65.00 27.17 -8.16
C VAL A 1145 -63.98 27.20 -6.98
N SER A 1146 -63.37 28.40 -6.83
CA SER A 1146 -62.67 29.04 -5.66
C SER A 1146 -61.44 28.36 -5.00
N GLY A 1147 -60.39 29.08 -4.59
CA GLY A 1147 -60.07 30.52 -4.80
C GLY A 1147 -59.05 31.10 -3.79
N HIS A 1148 -58.47 32.28 -4.10
CA HIS A 1148 -57.56 33.10 -3.24
C HIS A 1148 -56.14 32.51 -3.01
N THR A 1149 -55.04 33.28 -2.86
CA THR A 1149 -54.78 34.74 -2.94
C THR A 1149 -53.28 35.03 -3.21
N ASN A 1150 -52.96 36.20 -3.78
CA ASN A 1150 -51.71 37.01 -3.73
C ASN A 1150 -50.34 36.34 -4.04
N SER A 1151 -49.44 36.81 -4.92
CA SER A 1151 -48.97 38.15 -5.37
C SER A 1151 -47.90 38.80 -4.47
N GLY A 1152 -46.69 39.03 -5.04
CA GLY A 1152 -45.54 39.71 -4.42
C GLY A 1152 -44.39 39.91 -5.45
N PRO A 1153 -43.92 41.13 -5.80
CA PRO A 1153 -43.04 41.38 -6.97
C PRO A 1153 -41.80 42.26 -6.67
N VAL A 1154 -41.28 43.00 -7.69
CA VAL A 1154 -40.23 44.07 -7.64
C VAL A 1154 -38.79 43.46 -7.62
N SER A 1155 -37.84 43.66 -8.55
CA SER A 1155 -37.25 44.84 -9.27
C SER A 1155 -36.45 45.78 -8.33
N SER A 1156 -35.50 46.64 -8.74
CA SER A 1156 -34.94 47.04 -10.05
C SER A 1156 -33.44 47.41 -9.90
N GLY A 1157 -32.73 47.70 -11.00
CA GLY A 1157 -31.48 48.50 -10.97
C GLY A 1157 -31.76 50.01 -10.75
N PRO A 1158 -30.89 50.96 -11.21
CA PRO A 1158 -29.73 50.81 -12.12
C PRO A 1158 -28.46 51.66 -11.76
N VAL A 1159 -27.43 51.67 -12.65
CA VAL A 1159 -26.55 52.81 -13.12
C VAL A 1159 -26.03 53.85 -12.08
N SER A 1160 -24.77 54.34 -12.02
CA SER A 1160 -23.67 54.65 -12.99
C SER A 1160 -22.31 54.68 -12.24
N ALA A 1161 -21.16 54.19 -12.74
CA ALA A 1161 -20.25 54.68 -13.82
C ALA A 1161 -19.17 55.72 -13.37
N SER A 1162 -18.06 55.81 -14.14
CA SER A 1162 -16.84 56.66 -13.94
C SER A 1162 -15.92 56.28 -12.76
N ASP A 1163 -14.58 56.44 -12.80
CA ASP A 1163 -13.66 56.66 -13.94
C ASP A 1163 -12.20 56.31 -13.57
N LYS A 1164 -11.40 55.95 -14.60
CA LYS A 1164 -9.94 56.22 -14.80
C LYS A 1164 -8.83 55.82 -13.79
N GLU A 1165 -7.82 55.17 -14.39
CA GLU A 1165 -6.38 55.48 -14.34
C GLU A 1165 -5.68 55.65 -12.97
N SER A 1166 -5.10 54.55 -12.46
CA SER A 1166 -3.74 54.48 -11.90
C SER A 1166 -3.21 53.05 -12.02
#